data_AF-A0AA85B950-F1
#
_entry.id   AF-A0AA85B950-F1
#
_cell.length_a   1.000
_cell.length_b   1.000
_cell.length_c   1.000
_cell.angle_alpha   90.00
_cell.angle_beta   90.00
_cell.angle_gamma   90.00
#
_symmetry.space_group_name_H-M   'P 1'
#
loop_
_entity.id
_entity.type
_entity.pdbx_description
1 polymer ?
#
loop_
_entity_poly.entity_id
_entity_poly.type
_entity_poly.pdbx_seq_one_letter_code
_entity_poly.pdbx_strand_id
1 'polypeptide(L)'
;MNNRGIPMLPRRWLKCPRMGDMILDIFIPFKTPLDNKFDHFIDPDDVFHVDDAFKTAEPYKLGLIIDLTKSRRFYNRREVTEQDCKYLKIECKGNEERPTSEQVNLFIQIVNQFLDNNTGNQKIGVHCTHGFNRTGFMIIAYLVEELNYGVDIAVQIFSDARPPGIYKADYLEDLFTRYGCIEDCPQAPSLPDWCTEDEEYSSPTPAKRKNEELCTNVDNQETVSSSKISRLSDHIEENVSFSVPTSKSFPPPPPGNPDFMEGVSKVGVLAQDSPEAHEARDLSDKLCKMGGFLFIEGHLFPATDSTSENEQEPENVEANRSEKTSKPSKRPLRFKGSQPVSITQRNIAALVNSDYCVTYKADGTRYLMLIMGPSRVYLIDRGNFVYKPNVLHFPTVSWVRENEKRGPNSGRPDFLNDPDGHLFNTLLDGELVLCHDHSKPPNISTSEISGTPRFLIYDIITLNNKPVGRSAFFERYSTIDKQVIWPRNTGGHLGLVDFSTQSFSVRRKAFRALQDTEELLKPAFLQSLDHSTDGLIFQPCGPEDFYVLGTCPQTLKWKPPSMNTIDFKCKVEYQRKVGEIPGYIGHLFLGGLTVPSAKLAHVSSRDKVLDGKIVECVCVPGVGWKVLRVRTDKTEPNYHKSGVGKF
;
A
#
# COMPACT_ATOMS: atom_id res chain seq x y z
N MET A 1 -35.58 28.14 47.27
CA MET A 1 -34.49 27.22 46.86
C MET A 1 -34.94 26.55 45.58
N ASN A 2 -34.41 26.95 44.44
CA ASN A 2 -34.83 26.43 43.14
C ASN A 2 -34.39 24.97 43.01
N ASN A 3 -35.36 24.04 42.99
CA ASN A 3 -35.19 22.65 42.57
C ASN A 3 -34.69 22.61 41.11
N ARG A 4 -33.39 22.79 40.90
CA ARG A 4 -32.73 22.33 39.67
C ARG A 4 -32.64 20.82 39.80
N GLY A 5 -33.46 20.11 39.03
CA GLY A 5 -33.53 18.65 39.04
C GLY A 5 -32.14 18.03 38.94
N ILE A 6 -31.92 17.00 39.75
CA ILE A 6 -30.69 16.21 39.78
C ILE A 6 -30.34 15.80 38.34
N PRO A 7 -29.13 16.11 37.83
CA PRO A 7 -28.68 15.62 36.54
C PRO A 7 -28.74 14.10 36.54
N MET A 8 -29.70 13.54 35.80
CA MET A 8 -29.86 12.10 35.64
C MET A 8 -28.62 11.52 34.95
N LEU A 9 -27.76 10.85 35.72
CA LEU A 9 -26.64 10.07 35.20
C LEU A 9 -27.14 9.02 34.18
N PRO A 10 -26.40 8.76 33.09
CA PRO A 10 -26.73 7.65 32.21
C PRO A 10 -26.65 6.34 33.01
N ARG A 11 -27.69 5.50 32.92
CA ARG A 11 -27.71 4.19 33.59
C ARG A 11 -26.51 3.35 33.15
N ARG A 12 -25.92 2.58 34.07
CA ARG A 12 -24.81 1.64 33.81
C ARG A 12 -23.56 2.31 33.22
N TRP A 13 -23.36 3.62 33.48
CA TRP A 13 -22.23 4.39 32.95
C TRP A 13 -20.98 4.36 33.85
N LEU A 14 -21.17 4.27 35.16
CA LEU A 14 -20.08 4.35 36.15
C LEU A 14 -19.04 3.26 35.90
N LYS A 15 -19.45 1.99 35.99
CA LYS A 15 -18.59 0.83 35.80
C LYS A 15 -18.33 0.45 34.33
N CYS A 16 -18.86 1.23 33.39
CA CYS A 16 -18.54 1.08 31.97
C CYS A 16 -17.08 1.53 31.72
N PRO A 17 -16.24 0.71 31.05
CA PRO A 17 -14.86 1.07 30.73
C PRO A 17 -14.77 2.39 29.96
N ARG A 18 -13.74 3.21 30.24
CA ARG A 18 -13.64 4.57 29.68
C ARG A 18 -13.42 4.56 28.16
N MET A 19 -12.37 3.89 27.69
CA MET A 19 -11.89 3.88 26.30
C MET A 19 -11.65 2.45 25.81
N GLY A 20 -11.79 2.21 24.51
CA GLY A 20 -11.27 1.02 23.84
C GLY A 20 -9.95 1.29 23.14
N ASP A 21 -9.36 0.25 22.59
CA ASP A 21 -8.13 0.31 21.85
C ASP A 21 -8.33 0.92 20.46
N MET A 22 -7.22 1.34 19.85
CA MET A 22 -7.19 1.88 18.50
C MET A 22 -7.59 0.82 17.47
N ILE A 23 -8.49 1.21 16.56
CA ILE A 23 -8.94 0.39 15.43
C ILE A 23 -8.35 0.93 14.13
N LEU A 24 -7.53 0.10 13.46
CA LEU A 24 -6.91 0.34 12.15
C LEU A 24 -6.18 1.68 11.99
N ASP A 25 -5.64 2.23 13.08
CA ASP A 25 -5.00 3.54 13.09
C ASP A 25 -5.93 4.71 12.70
N ILE A 26 -7.26 4.50 12.80
CA ILE A 26 -8.29 5.48 12.44
C ILE A 26 -9.17 5.82 13.65
N PHE A 27 -9.78 4.81 14.29
CA PHE A 27 -10.82 5.03 15.29
C PHE A 27 -10.37 4.70 16.70
N ILE A 28 -10.90 5.46 17.67
CA ILE A 28 -10.82 5.12 19.10
C ILE A 28 -12.26 5.17 19.65
N PRO A 29 -12.86 4.02 20.02
CA PRO A 29 -14.20 3.97 20.58
C PRO A 29 -14.17 4.24 22.09
N PHE A 30 -15.12 5.02 22.61
CA PHE A 30 -15.17 5.32 24.05
C PHE A 30 -16.58 5.63 24.57
N LYS A 31 -16.75 5.67 25.89
CA LYS A 31 -18.03 6.07 26.52
C LYS A 31 -18.19 7.59 26.49
N THR A 32 -19.40 8.12 26.59
CA THR A 32 -19.58 9.60 26.63
C THR A 32 -18.87 10.18 27.85
N PRO A 33 -18.04 11.22 27.73
CA PRO A 33 -17.60 12.01 28.87
C PRO A 33 -18.78 12.72 29.55
N LEU A 34 -18.61 13.08 30.81
CA LEU A 34 -19.57 13.89 31.58
C LEU A 34 -18.84 15.11 32.12
N ASP A 35 -19.45 16.29 32.04
CA ASP A 35 -18.87 17.53 32.56
C ASP A 35 -19.03 17.68 34.08
N ASN A 36 -18.40 18.73 34.62
CA ASN A 36 -18.30 18.99 36.06
C ASN A 36 -19.64 19.09 36.82
N LYS A 37 -20.76 19.18 36.11
CA LYS A 37 -22.11 19.17 36.69
C LYS A 37 -22.42 17.81 37.34
N PHE A 38 -21.74 16.75 36.91
CA PHE A 38 -21.95 15.39 37.38
C PHE A 38 -20.99 14.99 38.52
N ASP A 39 -19.92 15.73 38.76
CA ASP A 39 -18.85 15.38 39.71
C ASP A 39 -19.35 15.11 41.13
N HIS A 40 -20.36 15.86 41.59
CA HIS A 40 -20.91 15.70 42.93
C HIS A 40 -21.72 14.39 43.10
N PHE A 41 -21.98 13.68 42.01
CA PHE A 41 -22.77 12.44 41.96
C PHE A 41 -21.94 11.21 41.57
N ILE A 42 -20.63 11.39 41.30
CA ILE A 42 -19.73 10.35 40.81
C ILE A 42 -18.55 10.26 41.79
N ASP A 43 -18.11 9.05 42.10
CA ASP A 43 -16.87 8.84 42.86
C ASP A 43 -15.68 9.44 42.08
N PRO A 44 -14.76 10.19 42.70
CA PRO A 44 -13.59 10.76 42.02
C PRO A 44 -12.84 9.77 41.10
N ASP A 45 -12.77 8.48 41.47
CA ASP A 45 -12.10 7.45 40.67
C ASP A 45 -12.89 7.03 39.41
N ASP A 46 -14.20 7.29 39.36
CA ASP A 46 -15.09 6.98 38.25
C ASP A 46 -15.35 8.18 37.31
N VAL A 47 -14.82 9.37 37.65
CA VAL A 47 -14.94 10.60 36.85
C VAL A 47 -14.24 10.44 35.50
N PHE A 48 -14.91 10.87 34.42
CA PHE A 48 -14.36 10.84 33.07
C PHE A 48 -14.83 12.08 32.28
N HIS A 49 -13.99 13.11 32.30
CA HIS A 49 -14.17 14.38 31.58
C HIS A 49 -13.64 14.30 30.15
N VAL A 50 -13.92 15.33 29.34
CA VAL A 50 -13.38 15.44 27.97
C VAL A 50 -11.86 15.40 27.99
N ASP A 51 -11.21 16.13 28.90
CA ASP A 51 -9.76 16.14 29.05
C ASP A 51 -9.18 14.74 29.35
N ASP A 52 -9.90 13.90 30.10
CA ASP A 52 -9.48 12.54 30.38
C ASP A 52 -9.52 11.67 29.12
N ALA A 53 -10.45 11.91 28.20
CA ALA A 53 -10.50 11.22 26.91
C ALA A 53 -9.27 11.57 26.05
N PHE A 54 -8.86 12.84 26.01
CA PHE A 54 -7.64 13.26 25.29
C PHE A 54 -6.37 12.70 25.93
N LYS A 55 -6.25 12.76 27.26
CA LYS A 55 -5.11 12.18 27.99
C LYS A 55 -5.01 10.66 27.80
N THR A 56 -6.13 9.96 27.87
CA THR A 56 -6.16 8.50 27.70
C THR A 56 -5.87 8.09 26.26
N ALA A 57 -6.08 8.99 25.28
CA ALA A 57 -5.76 8.74 23.88
C ALA A 57 -4.26 8.89 23.56
N GLU A 58 -3.42 9.44 24.44
CA GLU A 58 -1.98 9.56 24.20
C GLU A 58 -1.31 8.18 23.97
N PRO A 59 -0.38 8.04 23.01
CA PRO A 59 0.32 9.09 22.27
C PRO A 59 -0.42 9.63 21.03
N TYR A 60 -1.68 9.25 20.82
CA TYR A 60 -2.46 9.63 19.66
C TYR A 60 -3.17 10.97 19.85
N LYS A 61 -3.11 11.86 18.85
CA LYS A 61 -3.82 13.13 18.88
C LYS A 61 -5.25 12.93 18.36
N LEU A 62 -6.28 13.20 19.15
CA LEU A 62 -7.65 13.22 18.62
C LEU A 62 -7.85 14.49 17.77
N GLY A 63 -8.25 14.34 16.51
CA GLY A 63 -8.53 15.48 15.61
C GLY A 63 -10.01 15.64 15.24
N LEU A 64 -10.82 14.59 15.46
CA LEU A 64 -12.26 14.63 15.32
C LEU A 64 -12.93 13.75 16.38
N ILE A 65 -13.97 14.27 17.02
CA ILE A 65 -14.89 13.50 17.86
C ILE A 65 -16.27 13.44 17.18
N ILE A 66 -16.79 12.23 17.01
CA ILE A 66 -18.14 11.95 16.50
C ILE A 66 -19.02 11.47 17.67
N ASP A 67 -20.00 12.31 18.05
CA ASP A 67 -20.97 12.03 19.10
C ASP A 67 -22.26 11.45 18.50
N LEU A 68 -22.54 10.18 18.83
CA LEU A 68 -23.72 9.43 18.37
C LEU A 68 -24.92 9.52 19.33
N THR A 69 -24.82 10.28 20.42
CA THR A 69 -25.90 10.43 21.40
C THR A 69 -26.99 11.37 20.87
N LYS A 70 -28.24 11.17 21.30
CA LYS A 70 -29.32 12.15 21.07
C LYS A 70 -29.23 13.34 22.04
N SER A 71 -28.71 13.10 23.24
CA SER A 71 -28.68 14.11 24.29
C SER A 71 -27.55 15.11 24.05
N ARG A 72 -27.74 16.36 24.48
CA ARG A 72 -26.71 17.42 24.49
C ARG A 72 -26.33 17.83 25.92
N ARG A 73 -26.72 17.01 26.90
CA ARG A 73 -26.63 17.37 28.34
C ARG A 73 -25.35 16.88 29.03
N PHE A 74 -24.56 16.02 28.36
CA PHE A 74 -23.48 15.27 28.98
C PHE A 74 -22.21 16.11 29.15
N TYR A 75 -21.77 16.80 28.10
CA TYR A 75 -20.64 17.73 28.15
C TYR A 75 -20.82 18.84 27.11
N ASN A 76 -20.05 19.91 27.22
CA ASN A 76 -20.10 21.01 26.26
C ASN A 76 -19.15 20.74 25.09
N ARG A 77 -19.63 20.83 23.86
CA ARG A 77 -18.79 20.69 22.65
C ARG A 77 -17.58 21.64 22.63
N ARG A 78 -17.66 22.76 23.35
CA ARG A 78 -16.55 23.73 23.45
C ARG A 78 -15.30 23.11 24.07
N GLU A 79 -15.47 22.22 25.04
CA GLU A 79 -14.37 21.49 25.70
C GLU A 79 -13.57 20.65 24.70
N VAL A 80 -14.22 20.14 23.64
CA VAL A 80 -13.54 19.41 22.55
C VAL A 80 -12.82 20.38 21.61
N THR A 81 -13.48 21.47 21.21
CA THR A 81 -12.88 22.44 20.26
C THR A 81 -11.73 23.23 20.85
N GLU A 82 -11.69 23.40 22.18
CA GLU A 82 -10.58 24.04 22.90
C GLU A 82 -9.31 23.18 22.87
N GLN A 83 -9.42 21.87 22.60
CA GLN A 83 -8.32 20.91 22.45
C GLN A 83 -7.84 20.75 20.99
N ASP A 84 -8.10 21.73 20.10
CA ASP A 84 -7.76 21.67 18.67
C ASP A 84 -8.36 20.44 17.94
N CYS A 85 -9.56 20.03 18.35
CA CYS A 85 -10.26 18.88 17.82
C CYS A 85 -11.64 19.29 17.25
N LYS A 86 -11.96 18.79 16.06
CA LYS A 86 -13.28 18.99 15.45
C LYS A 86 -14.33 18.19 16.21
N TYR A 87 -15.56 18.70 16.25
CA TYR A 87 -16.69 18.02 16.90
C TYR A 87 -17.87 17.93 15.94
N LEU A 88 -18.40 16.73 15.74
CA LEU A 88 -19.58 16.47 14.91
C LEU A 88 -20.56 15.56 15.66
N LYS A 89 -21.86 15.82 15.55
CA LYS A 89 -22.91 15.04 16.20
C LYS A 89 -23.83 14.40 15.17
N ILE A 90 -23.97 13.08 15.21
CA ILE A 90 -24.93 12.32 14.40
C ILE A 90 -25.99 11.78 15.34
N GLU A 91 -27.13 12.47 15.40
CA GLU A 91 -28.19 12.17 16.38
C GLU A 91 -28.90 10.85 16.05
N CYS A 92 -28.41 9.75 16.61
CA CYS A 92 -29.12 8.47 16.57
C CYS A 92 -30.34 8.54 17.52
N LYS A 93 -31.52 8.11 17.06
CA LYS A 93 -32.77 8.18 17.85
C LYS A 93 -32.58 7.47 19.21
N GLY A 94 -33.29 7.97 20.22
CA GLY A 94 -33.35 7.32 21.54
C GLY A 94 -34.17 6.03 21.46
N ASN A 95 -34.17 5.22 22.53
CA ASN A 95 -34.82 3.90 22.60
C ASN A 95 -34.14 2.79 21.80
N GLU A 96 -32.80 2.89 21.65
CA GLU A 96 -31.97 1.76 21.21
C GLU A 96 -32.18 1.34 19.74
N GLU A 97 -32.83 2.19 18.93
CA GLU A 97 -32.94 2.00 17.49
C GLU A 97 -31.57 1.97 16.80
N ARG A 98 -31.45 1.05 15.85
CA ARG A 98 -30.26 0.81 15.03
C ARG A 98 -30.00 1.99 14.08
N PRO A 99 -28.74 2.33 13.77
CA PRO A 99 -28.44 3.40 12.82
C PRO A 99 -29.10 3.19 11.45
N THR A 100 -29.74 4.23 10.92
CA THR A 100 -30.34 4.17 9.56
C THR A 100 -29.26 4.24 8.49
N SER A 101 -29.54 3.75 7.28
CA SER A 101 -28.58 3.84 6.15
C SER A 101 -28.16 5.29 5.86
N GLU A 102 -29.04 6.27 6.03
CA GLU A 102 -28.70 7.69 5.90
C GLU A 102 -27.67 8.15 6.95
N GLN A 103 -27.80 7.68 8.19
CA GLN A 103 -26.86 8.01 9.27
C GLN A 103 -25.50 7.32 9.07
N VAL A 104 -25.51 6.09 8.56
CA VAL A 104 -24.30 5.35 8.18
C VAL A 104 -23.57 6.08 7.04
N ASN A 105 -24.28 6.44 5.97
CA ASN A 105 -23.72 7.19 4.85
C ASN A 105 -23.14 8.54 5.30
N LEU A 106 -23.84 9.26 6.19
CA LEU A 106 -23.34 10.52 6.73
C LEU A 106 -22.08 10.30 7.59
N PHE A 107 -22.05 9.26 8.43
CA PHE A 107 -20.88 8.89 9.22
C PHE A 107 -19.68 8.61 8.32
N ILE A 108 -19.87 7.80 7.28
CA ILE A 108 -18.87 7.48 6.26
C ILE A 108 -18.35 8.74 5.57
N GLN A 109 -19.24 9.62 5.10
CA GLN A 109 -18.87 10.88 4.45
C GLN A 109 -18.04 11.77 5.37
N ILE A 110 -18.42 11.89 6.64
CA ILE A 110 -17.70 12.69 7.63
C ILE A 110 -16.29 12.12 7.88
N VAL A 111 -16.19 10.80 8.03
CA VAL A 111 -14.90 10.14 8.27
C VAL A 111 -14.00 10.33 7.05
N ASN A 112 -14.49 10.05 5.84
CA ASN A 112 -13.70 10.20 4.62
C ASN A 112 -13.26 11.65 4.42
N GLN A 113 -14.16 12.62 4.58
CA GLN A 113 -13.82 14.04 4.51
C GLN A 113 -12.75 14.41 5.55
N PHE A 114 -12.79 13.85 6.75
CA PHE A 114 -11.78 14.10 7.76
C PHE A 114 -10.42 13.48 7.40
N LEU A 115 -10.40 12.26 6.87
CA LEU A 115 -9.18 11.56 6.48
C LEU A 115 -8.53 12.18 5.24
N ASP A 116 -9.33 12.60 4.25
CA ASP A 116 -8.84 13.25 3.04
C ASP A 116 -8.17 14.60 3.33
N ASN A 117 -8.68 15.34 4.32
CA ASN A 117 -8.15 16.65 4.72
C ASN A 117 -7.04 16.57 5.78
N ASN A 118 -6.69 15.39 6.29
CA ASN A 118 -5.67 15.22 7.34
C ASN A 118 -4.77 14.01 7.06
N THR A 119 -3.57 14.25 6.53
CA THR A 119 -2.58 13.22 6.17
C THR A 119 -1.63 12.80 7.30
N GLY A 120 -1.83 13.24 8.55
CA GLY A 120 -0.91 12.98 9.66
C GLY A 120 -1.60 12.76 11.01
N ASN A 121 -1.12 11.75 11.77
CA ASN A 121 -1.26 11.37 13.20
C ASN A 121 -2.57 11.61 13.99
N GLN A 122 -3.56 12.32 13.46
CA GLN A 122 -4.82 12.63 14.12
C GLN A 122 -5.82 11.50 13.96
N LYS A 123 -6.45 11.10 15.06
CA LYS A 123 -7.39 9.98 15.13
C LYS A 123 -8.82 10.47 15.37
N ILE A 124 -9.78 9.60 15.03
CA ILE A 124 -11.20 9.86 15.16
C ILE A 124 -11.71 9.17 16.41
N GLY A 125 -12.13 9.96 17.39
CA GLY A 125 -12.84 9.49 18.55
C GLY A 125 -14.31 9.26 18.20
N VAL A 126 -14.88 8.09 18.50
CA VAL A 126 -16.30 7.81 18.27
C VAL A 126 -16.94 7.33 19.57
N HIS A 127 -18.02 7.99 19.99
CA HIS A 127 -18.73 7.58 21.20
C HIS A 127 -20.24 7.60 21.03
N CYS A 128 -20.91 6.76 21.81
CA CYS A 128 -22.33 6.89 22.11
C CYS A 128 -22.46 7.05 23.63
N THR A 129 -23.53 6.55 24.26
CA THR A 129 -23.64 6.60 25.73
C THR A 129 -22.56 5.73 26.39
N HIS A 130 -22.43 4.47 25.97
CA HIS A 130 -21.49 3.50 26.55
C HIS A 130 -20.30 3.17 25.64
N GLY A 131 -20.37 3.54 24.35
CA GLY A 131 -19.28 3.29 23.39
C GLY A 131 -19.25 1.91 22.76
N PHE A 132 -20.35 1.13 22.83
CA PHE A 132 -20.41 -0.25 22.33
C PHE A 132 -21.34 -0.42 21.12
N ASN A 133 -22.66 -0.53 21.32
CA ASN A 133 -23.57 -0.95 20.22
C ASN A 133 -23.62 0.02 19.03
N ARG A 134 -23.99 1.29 19.24
CA ARG A 134 -24.06 2.29 18.14
C ARG A 134 -22.68 2.66 17.60
N THR A 135 -21.71 2.79 18.50
CA THR A 135 -20.32 3.08 18.15
C THR A 135 -19.74 1.97 17.27
N GLY A 136 -19.89 0.72 17.71
CA GLY A 136 -19.49 -0.46 16.98
C GLY A 136 -20.22 -0.57 15.66
N PHE A 137 -21.53 -0.36 15.62
CA PHE A 137 -22.29 -0.42 14.37
C PHE A 137 -21.76 0.57 13.33
N MET A 138 -21.53 1.83 13.71
CA MET A 138 -21.00 2.85 12.78
C MET A 138 -19.58 2.52 12.32
N ILE A 139 -18.71 2.11 13.25
CA ILE A 139 -17.32 1.74 12.92
C ILE A 139 -17.33 0.50 12.00
N ILE A 140 -18.07 -0.55 12.34
CA ILE A 140 -18.17 -1.78 11.54
C ILE A 140 -18.75 -1.48 10.15
N ALA A 141 -19.82 -0.69 10.06
CA ALA A 141 -20.38 -0.28 8.77
C ALA A 141 -19.33 0.46 7.92
N TYR A 142 -18.52 1.33 8.53
CA TYR A 142 -17.38 1.94 7.84
C TYR A 142 -16.31 0.92 7.43
N LEU A 143 -15.94 -0.02 8.32
CA LEU A 143 -14.98 -1.08 7.99
C LEU A 143 -15.44 -1.92 6.78
N VAL A 144 -16.75 -2.21 6.71
CA VAL A 144 -17.35 -2.96 5.61
C VAL A 144 -17.46 -2.11 4.34
N GLU A 145 -18.17 -0.97 4.38
CA GLU A 145 -18.46 -0.16 3.19
C GLU A 145 -17.21 0.58 2.66
N GLU A 146 -16.37 1.11 3.56
CA GLU A 146 -15.23 1.97 3.23
C GLU A 146 -13.86 1.29 3.34
N LEU A 147 -13.74 0.15 4.00
CA LEU A 147 -12.47 -0.60 4.02
C LEU A 147 -12.59 -2.04 3.51
N ASN A 148 -13.78 -2.45 3.07
CA ASN A 148 -14.06 -3.75 2.43
C ASN A 148 -13.72 -4.97 3.31
N TYR A 149 -13.85 -4.84 4.63
CA TYR A 149 -13.76 -5.97 5.55
C TYR A 149 -15.03 -6.83 5.45
N GLY A 150 -14.88 -8.15 5.60
CA GLY A 150 -16.03 -9.02 5.89
C GLY A 150 -16.70 -8.60 7.21
N VAL A 151 -18.03 -8.64 7.27
CA VAL A 151 -18.79 -8.20 8.46
C VAL A 151 -18.42 -9.00 9.71
N ASP A 152 -18.11 -10.28 9.54
CA ASP A 152 -17.58 -11.18 10.57
C ASP A 152 -16.24 -10.68 11.15
N ILE A 153 -15.29 -10.34 10.27
CA ILE A 153 -13.98 -9.82 10.67
C ILE A 153 -14.11 -8.43 11.28
N ALA A 154 -14.95 -7.56 10.71
CA ALA A 154 -15.17 -6.21 11.22
C ALA A 154 -15.79 -6.24 12.64
N VAL A 155 -16.75 -7.13 12.88
CA VAL A 155 -17.31 -7.37 14.22
C VAL A 155 -16.23 -7.86 15.18
N GLN A 156 -15.37 -8.78 14.75
CA GLN A 156 -14.27 -9.27 15.58
C GLN A 156 -13.25 -8.17 15.91
N ILE A 157 -12.84 -7.35 14.94
CA ILE A 157 -11.92 -6.21 15.15
C ILE A 157 -12.49 -5.25 16.20
N PHE A 158 -13.77 -4.92 16.11
CA PHE A 158 -14.40 -4.05 17.10
C PHE A 158 -14.51 -4.73 18.47
N SER A 159 -14.81 -6.02 18.52
CA SER A 159 -14.87 -6.80 19.76
C SER A 159 -13.52 -6.87 20.47
N ASP A 160 -12.44 -7.10 19.74
CA ASP A 160 -11.08 -7.15 20.29
C ASP A 160 -10.64 -5.79 20.82
N ALA A 161 -10.90 -4.72 20.07
CA ALA A 161 -10.53 -3.37 20.48
C ALA A 161 -11.44 -2.82 21.60
N ARG A 162 -12.67 -3.31 21.72
CA ARG A 162 -13.63 -2.84 22.72
C ARG A 162 -14.42 -4.01 23.31
N PRO A 163 -13.79 -4.88 24.14
CA PRO A 163 -14.43 -6.09 24.65
C PRO A 163 -15.70 -5.80 25.48
N PRO A 164 -16.81 -6.53 25.28
CA PRO A 164 -16.97 -7.72 24.43
C PRO A 164 -17.45 -7.43 22.99
N GLY A 165 -17.37 -6.18 22.54
CA GLY A 165 -17.93 -5.73 21.27
C GLY A 165 -19.40 -5.34 21.37
N ILE A 166 -20.14 -5.51 20.27
CA ILE A 166 -21.59 -5.30 20.26
C ILE A 166 -22.25 -6.43 21.03
N TYR A 167 -22.90 -6.11 22.15
CA TYR A 167 -23.54 -7.07 23.05
C TYR A 167 -25.06 -7.15 22.87
N LYS A 168 -25.61 -6.45 21.87
CA LYS A 168 -27.03 -6.51 21.51
C LYS A 168 -27.23 -7.24 20.20
N ALA A 169 -28.02 -8.30 20.25
CA ALA A 169 -28.26 -9.19 19.10
C ALA A 169 -28.87 -8.45 17.91
N ASP A 170 -29.83 -7.56 18.13
CA ASP A 170 -30.53 -6.84 17.06
C ASP A 170 -29.59 -5.95 16.21
N TYR A 171 -28.50 -5.45 16.81
CA TYR A 171 -27.47 -4.70 16.09
C TYR A 171 -26.60 -5.62 15.22
N LEU A 172 -26.21 -6.79 15.74
CA LEU A 172 -25.45 -7.78 15.00
C LEU A 172 -26.28 -8.35 13.84
N GLU A 173 -27.53 -8.72 14.11
CA GLU A 173 -28.46 -9.22 13.09
C GLU A 173 -28.64 -8.22 11.95
N ASP A 174 -28.75 -6.93 12.24
CA ASP A 174 -28.89 -5.90 11.20
C ASP A 174 -27.60 -5.71 10.40
N LEU A 175 -26.42 -5.75 11.05
CA LEU A 175 -25.13 -5.75 10.34
C LEU A 175 -25.03 -6.95 9.39
N PHE A 176 -25.35 -8.15 9.85
CA PHE A 176 -25.28 -9.36 9.02
C PHE A 176 -26.38 -9.41 7.97
N THR A 177 -27.55 -8.81 8.22
CA THR A 177 -28.61 -8.65 7.21
C THR A 177 -28.19 -7.68 6.10
N ARG A 178 -27.49 -6.59 6.45
CA ARG A 178 -27.04 -5.59 5.47
C ARG A 178 -25.81 -6.02 4.68
N TYR A 179 -24.88 -6.72 5.32
CA TYR A 179 -23.52 -6.88 4.82
C TYR A 179 -23.02 -8.32 4.72
N GLY A 180 -23.81 -9.31 5.13
CA GLY A 180 -23.39 -10.71 5.16
C GLY A 180 -24.55 -11.69 5.04
N CYS A 181 -24.41 -12.83 5.74
CA CYS A 181 -25.41 -13.89 5.81
C CYS A 181 -25.94 -13.96 7.25
N ILE A 182 -27.25 -13.96 7.46
CA ILE A 182 -27.82 -13.96 8.82
C ILE A 182 -27.48 -15.25 9.58
N GLU A 183 -27.26 -16.34 8.85
CA GLU A 183 -26.84 -17.66 9.34
C GLU A 183 -25.43 -17.63 9.96
N ASP A 184 -24.58 -16.69 9.53
CA ASP A 184 -23.22 -16.50 10.04
C ASP A 184 -23.15 -15.47 11.19
N CYS A 185 -24.29 -14.92 11.61
CA CYS A 185 -24.34 -13.93 12.67
C CYS A 185 -23.90 -14.55 14.01
N PRO A 186 -22.87 -13.98 14.69
CA PRO A 186 -22.42 -14.50 15.97
C PRO A 186 -23.51 -14.30 17.02
N GLN A 187 -23.60 -15.25 17.95
CA GLN A 187 -24.45 -15.07 19.13
C GLN A 187 -23.94 -13.86 19.92
N ALA A 188 -24.87 -12.98 20.33
CA ALA A 188 -24.50 -11.83 21.16
C ALA A 188 -23.78 -12.32 22.43
N PRO A 189 -22.64 -11.70 22.79
CA PRO A 189 -21.90 -12.07 23.99
C PRO A 189 -22.76 -11.85 25.24
N SER A 190 -22.41 -12.54 26.33
CA SER A 190 -23.06 -12.30 27.62
C SER A 190 -22.95 -10.82 28.00
N LEU A 191 -24.00 -10.30 28.61
CA LEU A 191 -24.01 -8.93 29.13
C LEU A 191 -22.81 -8.75 30.06
N PRO A 192 -21.98 -7.70 29.86
CA PRO A 192 -20.86 -7.43 30.74
C PRO A 192 -21.30 -7.28 32.21
N ASP A 193 -20.42 -7.58 33.15
CA ASP A 193 -20.72 -7.51 34.59
C ASP A 193 -21.11 -6.10 35.08
N TRP A 194 -20.74 -5.05 34.34
CA TRP A 194 -21.18 -3.68 34.61
C TRP A 194 -22.60 -3.37 34.10
N CYS A 195 -23.25 -4.30 33.41
CA CYS A 195 -24.64 -4.20 32.96
C CYS A 195 -25.67 -4.82 33.93
N THR A 196 -25.23 -5.52 34.98
CA THR A 196 -26.09 -6.29 35.90
C THR A 196 -26.51 -5.56 37.18
N GLU A 197 -26.17 -4.28 37.36
CA GLU A 197 -26.56 -3.48 38.54
C GLU A 197 -28.07 -3.10 38.56
N ASP A 198 -28.98 -4.08 38.40
CA ASP A 198 -30.43 -3.88 38.59
C ASP A 198 -31.05 -4.84 39.63
N GLU A 199 -30.28 -5.66 40.33
CA GLU A 199 -30.79 -6.50 41.43
C GLU A 199 -30.02 -6.28 42.74
N GLU A 200 -30.27 -5.17 43.44
CA GLU A 200 -30.25 -5.08 44.92
C GLU A 200 -30.39 -3.62 45.39
N TYR A 201 -31.63 -3.14 45.51
CA TYR A 201 -31.96 -2.03 46.41
C TYR A 201 -33.31 -2.30 47.08
N SER A 202 -33.36 -3.35 47.89
CA SER A 202 -34.27 -3.40 49.04
C SER A 202 -33.53 -2.90 50.29
N SER A 203 -34.21 -2.08 51.07
CA SER A 203 -33.74 -1.16 52.11
C SER A 203 -32.89 -1.78 53.24
N PRO A 204 -32.05 -0.99 53.94
CA PRO A 204 -31.06 -1.49 54.90
C PRO A 204 -31.62 -1.64 56.32
N THR A 205 -31.18 -2.68 57.04
CA THR A 205 -31.15 -2.72 58.51
C THR A 205 -29.83 -3.34 59.02
N PRO A 206 -29.34 -2.98 60.23
CA PRO A 206 -27.91 -2.84 60.46
C PRO A 206 -27.25 -3.89 61.38
N ALA A 207 -25.92 -3.96 61.22
CA ALA A 207 -24.87 -4.38 62.16
C ALA A 207 -24.57 -5.87 62.38
N LYS A 208 -23.27 -6.21 62.24
CA LYS A 208 -22.44 -6.71 63.37
C LYS A 208 -20.94 -6.75 63.02
N ARG A 209 -20.14 -6.13 63.90
CA ARG A 209 -18.67 -6.23 64.03
C ARG A 209 -18.25 -7.59 64.63
N LYS A 210 -17.01 -8.02 64.31
CA LYS A 210 -15.97 -8.67 65.17
C LYS A 210 -15.05 -9.52 64.28
N ASN A 211 -13.78 -9.79 64.58
CA ASN A 211 -12.69 -9.16 65.32
C ASN A 211 -11.41 -9.93 64.90
N GLU A 212 -10.25 -9.37 65.20
CA GLU A 212 -8.87 -9.86 64.95
C GLU A 212 -8.49 -11.23 65.56
N GLU A 213 -7.41 -11.83 65.02
CA GLU A 213 -6.15 -12.28 65.68
C GLU A 213 -5.30 -13.01 64.61
N LEU A 214 -4.07 -12.65 64.19
CA LEU A 214 -2.74 -12.34 64.77
C LEU A 214 -1.87 -13.56 65.16
N CYS A 215 -0.71 -13.69 64.49
CA CYS A 215 0.63 -14.13 64.97
C CYS A 215 1.64 -13.82 63.83
N THR A 216 2.52 -12.80 63.82
CA THR A 216 3.81 -12.59 64.54
C THR A 216 4.74 -13.81 64.49
N ASN A 217 6.04 -13.76 64.11
CA ASN A 217 7.13 -12.81 64.37
C ASN A 217 8.39 -13.17 63.48
N VAL A 218 9.13 -12.20 62.88
CA VAL A 218 10.47 -11.64 63.31
C VAL A 218 11.68 -12.48 62.81
N ASP A 219 12.82 -11.98 62.30
CA ASP A 219 13.35 -10.64 61.99
C ASP A 219 14.67 -10.78 61.19
N ASN A 220 15.02 -9.72 60.44
CA ASN A 220 16.32 -9.02 60.29
C ASN A 220 17.62 -9.81 59.89
N GLN A 221 18.62 -9.24 59.19
CA GLN A 221 19.05 -7.84 59.06
C GLN A 221 20.00 -7.62 57.86
N GLU A 222 20.19 -6.34 57.57
CA GLU A 222 20.90 -5.64 56.49
C GLU A 222 22.44 -5.83 56.42
N THR A 223 23.09 -5.46 55.28
CA THR A 223 23.87 -4.20 55.13
C THR A 223 24.78 -4.13 53.86
N VAL A 224 24.53 -3.08 53.04
CA VAL A 224 25.39 -2.00 52.46
C VAL A 224 26.77 -2.24 51.77
N SER A 225 26.96 -1.45 50.69
CA SER A 225 28.19 -0.80 50.13
C SER A 225 28.88 -1.50 48.95
N SER A 226 29.54 -0.86 47.97
CA SER A 226 29.67 0.52 47.47
C SER A 226 30.40 0.49 46.11
N SER A 227 30.44 1.65 45.46
CA SER A 227 30.84 2.04 44.10
C SER A 227 32.34 1.89 43.69
N LYS A 228 32.62 1.94 42.36
CA LYS A 228 33.57 2.92 41.73
C LYS A 228 33.67 2.85 40.19
N ILE A 229 33.94 4.03 39.62
CA ILE A 229 34.13 4.43 38.21
C ILE A 229 35.62 4.72 37.93
N SER A 230 36.13 4.50 36.71
CA SER A 230 37.21 5.29 36.05
C SER A 230 37.31 4.90 34.57
N ARG A 231 37.05 5.75 33.56
CA ARG A 231 37.75 6.93 32.99
C ARG A 231 38.64 6.62 31.76
N LEU A 232 38.44 7.44 30.73
CA LEU A 232 39.04 7.54 29.39
C LEU A 232 40.50 8.02 29.35
N SER A 233 41.17 7.81 28.20
CA SER A 233 41.97 8.85 27.52
C SER A 233 42.35 8.47 26.07
N ASP A 234 42.21 9.46 25.17
CA ASP A 234 42.59 9.52 23.75
C ASP A 234 44.09 9.74 23.51
N HIS A 235 44.58 9.48 22.29
CA HIS A 235 45.54 10.36 21.58
C HIS A 235 45.53 10.14 20.05
N ILE A 236 45.74 11.26 19.34
CA ILE A 236 45.65 11.55 17.90
C ILE A 236 47.06 11.51 17.28
N GLU A 237 47.19 11.09 16.02
CA GLU A 237 48.24 11.59 15.11
C GLU A 237 47.66 11.87 13.71
N GLU A 238 47.92 13.08 13.22
CA GLU A 238 47.64 13.59 11.88
C GLU A 238 48.73 13.17 10.88
N ASN A 239 48.35 12.92 9.62
CA ASN A 239 49.26 13.06 8.49
C ASN A 239 48.51 13.68 7.29
N VAL A 240 49.00 14.84 6.85
CA VAL A 240 48.48 15.63 5.73
C VAL A 240 49.19 15.20 4.45
N SER A 241 48.43 14.82 3.42
CA SER A 241 48.94 14.69 2.05
C SER A 241 48.02 15.43 1.07
N PHE A 242 48.59 16.40 0.37
CA PHE A 242 47.96 17.20 -0.68
C PHE A 242 47.92 16.43 -2.01
N SER A 243 46.74 16.25 -2.61
CA SER A 243 46.59 15.86 -4.02
C SER A 243 45.30 16.40 -4.66
N VAL A 244 45.51 17.23 -5.70
CA VAL A 244 44.68 17.69 -6.85
C VAL A 244 43.19 17.25 -6.93
N PRO A 245 42.25 18.16 -7.24
CA PRO A 245 40.81 17.89 -7.21
C PRO A 245 40.31 17.24 -8.51
N THR A 246 39.99 15.94 -8.47
CA THR A 246 39.11 15.30 -9.47
C THR A 246 38.30 14.16 -8.86
N SER A 247 37.12 14.46 -8.31
CA SER A 247 36.01 13.49 -8.38
C SER A 247 34.69 14.26 -8.26
N LYS A 248 33.81 14.13 -9.24
CA LYS A 248 32.39 14.40 -9.01
C LYS A 248 31.95 13.37 -7.99
N SER A 249 31.62 13.82 -6.78
CA SER A 249 31.03 12.96 -5.75
C SER A 249 29.68 12.46 -6.25
N PHE A 250 29.64 11.24 -6.78
CA PHE A 250 28.41 10.59 -7.19
C PHE A 250 27.59 10.16 -5.97
N PRO A 251 26.24 10.24 -6.01
CA PRO A 251 25.38 9.71 -4.94
C PRO A 251 25.63 8.20 -4.72
N PRO A 252 25.32 7.65 -3.54
CA PRO A 252 25.48 6.21 -3.31
C PRO A 252 24.60 5.39 -4.28
N PRO A 253 25.06 4.21 -4.73
CA PRO A 253 24.28 3.33 -5.59
C PRO A 253 23.01 2.82 -4.86
N PRO A 254 22.01 2.32 -5.59
CA PRO A 254 20.83 1.72 -4.98
C PRO A 254 21.19 0.57 -4.03
N PRO A 255 20.52 0.43 -2.87
CA PRO A 255 20.78 -0.66 -1.94
C PRO A 255 20.26 -1.99 -2.50
N GLY A 256 21.02 -3.06 -2.31
CA GLY A 256 20.67 -4.43 -2.74
C GLY A 256 21.55 -4.95 -3.87
N ASN A 257 21.23 -6.14 -4.36
CA ASN A 257 21.93 -6.78 -5.47
C ASN A 257 21.09 -6.67 -6.75
N PRO A 258 21.68 -6.31 -7.89
CA PRO A 258 20.99 -6.37 -9.18
C PRO A 258 20.51 -7.79 -9.47
N ASP A 259 19.24 -7.93 -9.83
CA ASP A 259 18.60 -9.18 -10.19
C ASP A 259 18.02 -9.01 -11.60
N PHE A 260 18.85 -9.29 -12.60
CA PHE A 260 18.42 -9.23 -13.99
C PHE A 260 17.59 -10.47 -14.34
N MET A 261 16.58 -10.31 -15.20
CA MET A 261 15.69 -11.39 -15.61
C MET A 261 16.47 -12.64 -16.04
N GLU A 262 16.22 -13.76 -15.35
CA GLU A 262 16.85 -15.04 -15.63
C GLU A 262 16.53 -15.53 -17.06
N GLY A 263 17.45 -16.24 -17.69
CA GLY A 263 17.29 -16.73 -19.07
C GLY A 263 17.69 -15.72 -20.16
N VAL A 264 18.16 -14.52 -19.80
CA VAL A 264 18.61 -13.50 -20.77
C VAL A 264 20.12 -13.27 -20.67
N SER A 265 20.89 -13.80 -21.63
CA SER A 265 22.36 -13.87 -21.55
C SER A 265 23.14 -12.71 -22.18
N LYS A 266 22.56 -11.99 -23.14
CA LYS A 266 23.25 -10.92 -23.91
C LYS A 266 23.14 -9.53 -23.26
N VAL A 267 23.03 -9.45 -21.94
CA VAL A 267 22.88 -8.20 -21.19
C VAL A 267 23.84 -8.21 -20.01
N GLY A 268 24.71 -7.20 -19.93
CA GLY A 268 25.63 -7.03 -18.83
C GLY A 268 24.99 -6.28 -17.65
N VAL A 269 25.29 -6.71 -16.43
CA VAL A 269 24.99 -5.95 -15.21
C VAL A 269 26.13 -4.95 -15.01
N LEU A 270 25.83 -3.65 -15.01
CA LEU A 270 26.86 -2.65 -14.75
C LEU A 270 27.25 -2.64 -13.27
N ALA A 271 28.49 -2.22 -12.98
CA ALA A 271 28.85 -1.82 -11.63
C ALA A 271 27.99 -0.61 -11.24
N GLN A 272 27.17 -0.75 -10.20
CA GLN A 272 26.10 0.19 -9.91
C GLN A 272 26.62 1.54 -9.39
N ASP A 273 27.87 1.57 -8.94
CA ASP A 273 28.69 2.71 -8.52
C ASP A 273 29.52 3.32 -9.67
N SER A 274 29.48 2.73 -10.87
CA SER A 274 30.22 3.25 -12.03
C SER A 274 29.66 4.59 -12.52
N PRO A 275 30.52 5.49 -13.06
CA PRO A 275 30.07 6.75 -13.66
C PRO A 275 29.01 6.56 -14.76
N GLU A 276 29.10 5.47 -15.52
CA GLU A 276 28.15 5.14 -16.59
C GLU A 276 26.76 4.80 -16.03
N ALA A 277 26.68 4.02 -14.95
CA ALA A 277 25.41 3.70 -14.29
C ALA A 277 24.77 4.96 -13.69
N HIS A 278 25.57 5.85 -13.10
CA HIS A 278 25.08 7.12 -12.57
C HIS A 278 24.59 8.07 -13.64
N GLU A 279 25.33 8.21 -14.73
CA GLU A 279 24.90 9.02 -15.88
C GLU A 279 23.57 8.51 -16.46
N ALA A 280 23.42 7.19 -16.58
CA ALA A 280 22.16 6.59 -17.05
C ALA A 280 20.98 6.90 -16.12
N ARG A 281 21.17 6.81 -14.80
CA ARG A 281 20.12 7.16 -13.81
C ARG A 281 19.78 8.65 -13.86
N ASP A 282 20.78 9.52 -13.85
CA ASP A 282 20.61 10.97 -13.86
C ASP A 282 19.90 11.44 -15.13
N LEU A 283 20.29 10.90 -16.29
CA LEU A 283 19.62 11.23 -17.54
C LEU A 283 18.20 10.65 -17.58
N SER A 284 18.00 9.41 -17.12
CA SER A 284 16.65 8.84 -17.03
C SER A 284 15.73 9.69 -16.16
N ASP A 285 16.20 10.18 -15.01
CA ASP A 285 15.41 11.06 -14.13
C ASP A 285 15.06 12.39 -14.83
N LYS A 286 16.03 13.00 -15.53
CA LYS A 286 15.80 14.22 -16.31
C LYS A 286 14.77 14.02 -17.43
N LEU A 287 14.87 12.92 -18.19
CA LEU A 287 13.92 12.61 -19.26
C LEU A 287 12.53 12.28 -18.69
N CYS A 288 12.47 11.57 -17.56
CA CYS A 288 11.21 11.37 -16.82
C CYS A 288 10.56 12.71 -16.47
N LYS A 289 11.30 13.65 -15.86
CA LYS A 289 10.78 14.97 -15.50
C LYS A 289 10.37 15.79 -16.73
N MET A 290 11.15 15.72 -17.81
CA MET A 290 10.84 16.40 -19.05
C MET A 290 9.52 15.90 -19.66
N GLY A 291 9.33 14.59 -19.75
CA GLY A 291 8.19 13.98 -20.43
C GLY A 291 6.96 13.73 -19.56
N GLY A 292 7.10 13.63 -18.24
CA GLY A 292 6.03 13.14 -17.35
C GLY A 292 5.30 14.21 -16.55
N PHE A 293 4.17 13.80 -15.99
CA PHE A 293 3.36 14.54 -15.02
C PHE A 293 3.46 13.90 -13.63
N LEU A 294 3.27 14.68 -12.58
CA LEU A 294 3.07 14.22 -11.21
C LEU A 294 1.58 14.31 -10.87
N PHE A 295 1.06 13.28 -10.21
CA PHE A 295 -0.29 13.28 -9.67
C PHE A 295 -0.23 13.64 -8.18
N ILE A 296 -0.73 14.81 -7.81
CA ILE A 296 -0.71 15.35 -6.45
C ILE A 296 -2.13 15.83 -6.11
N GLU A 297 -2.72 15.30 -5.03
CA GLU A 297 -4.01 15.75 -4.50
C GLU A 297 -5.14 15.81 -5.54
N GLY A 298 -5.19 14.84 -6.47
CA GLY A 298 -6.25 14.78 -7.49
C GLY A 298 -5.96 15.56 -8.77
N HIS A 299 -4.82 16.26 -8.85
CA HIS A 299 -4.46 17.12 -9.99
C HIS A 299 -3.14 16.69 -10.64
N LEU A 300 -3.04 16.93 -11.96
CA LEU A 300 -1.86 16.66 -12.77
C LEU A 300 -0.99 17.92 -12.89
N PHE A 301 0.28 17.80 -12.50
CA PHE A 301 1.28 18.86 -12.62
C PHE A 301 2.42 18.41 -13.53
N PRO A 302 2.90 19.23 -14.48
CA PRO A 302 4.10 18.90 -15.24
C PRO A 302 5.29 18.72 -14.28
N ALA A 303 6.07 17.64 -14.46
CA ALA A 303 7.27 17.48 -13.66
C ALA A 303 8.32 18.55 -14.05
N THR A 304 8.97 19.17 -13.06
CA THR A 304 10.03 20.16 -13.24
C THR A 304 11.21 19.84 -12.33
N ASP A 305 12.40 20.38 -12.60
CA ASP A 305 13.57 20.15 -11.74
C ASP A 305 13.39 20.76 -10.32
N SER A 306 12.52 21.76 -10.18
CA SER A 306 12.18 22.39 -8.89
C SER A 306 11.25 21.56 -8.00
N THR A 307 10.51 20.57 -8.53
CA THR A 307 9.59 19.76 -7.69
C THR A 307 10.31 18.72 -6.83
N SER A 308 11.62 18.50 -7.01
CA SER A 308 12.43 17.70 -6.07
C SER A 308 12.82 18.44 -4.79
N GLU A 309 12.79 19.78 -4.77
CA GLU A 309 13.07 20.56 -3.55
C GLU A 309 11.79 20.85 -2.73
N ASN A 310 10.62 20.84 -3.37
CA ASN A 310 9.31 21.14 -2.76
C ASN A 310 8.40 19.93 -2.54
N GLU A 311 8.96 18.73 -2.32
CA GLU A 311 8.26 17.76 -1.46
C GLU A 311 8.45 18.24 0.00
N GLN A 312 7.75 19.34 0.34
CA GLN A 312 7.63 19.93 1.66
C GLN A 312 6.27 19.52 2.23
N GLU A 313 6.28 18.81 3.36
CA GLU A 313 5.24 18.99 4.37
C GLU A 313 5.10 20.50 4.67
N PRO A 314 3.91 21.02 5.04
CA PRO A 314 3.75 22.43 5.30
C PRO A 314 4.53 22.85 6.55
N GLU A 315 5.78 23.26 6.37
CA GLU A 315 6.54 23.99 7.38
C GLU A 315 6.06 25.44 7.41
N ASN A 316 5.74 25.89 8.63
CA ASN A 316 5.38 27.26 8.96
C ASN A 316 6.38 28.27 8.37
N VAL A 317 5.82 29.30 7.74
CA VAL A 317 6.56 30.46 7.26
C VAL A 317 7.04 31.27 8.45
N GLU A 318 8.31 31.11 8.83
CA GLU A 318 9.09 32.20 9.40
C GLU A 318 10.41 32.36 8.65
N ALA A 319 10.65 33.61 8.23
CA ALA A 319 11.74 34.03 7.39
C ALA A 319 13.10 33.81 8.06
N ASN A 320 14.08 33.31 7.30
CA ASN A 320 15.40 33.95 7.24
C ASN A 320 16.23 33.45 6.06
N ARG A 321 16.65 34.42 5.24
CA ARG A 321 17.50 34.28 4.06
C ARG A 321 18.95 34.02 4.52
N SER A 322 19.51 32.87 4.20
CA SER A 322 20.98 32.68 4.17
C SER A 322 21.36 31.61 3.15
N GLU A 323 22.30 31.98 2.27
CA GLU A 323 22.89 31.12 1.23
C GLU A 323 23.43 29.83 1.85
N LYS A 324 22.97 28.68 1.36
CA LYS A 324 23.55 27.37 1.70
C LYS A 324 23.81 26.56 0.45
N THR A 325 25.09 26.18 0.34
CA THR A 325 25.67 25.23 -0.59
C THR A 325 24.91 23.89 -0.57
N SER A 326 24.63 23.35 -1.76
CA SER A 326 23.86 22.13 -1.96
C SER A 326 24.61 20.89 -1.45
N LYS A 327 24.19 20.36 -0.30
CA LYS A 327 24.53 18.98 0.09
C LYS A 327 23.53 18.03 -0.59
N PRO A 328 23.97 16.93 -1.23
CA PRO A 328 23.07 15.97 -1.86
C PRO A 328 22.17 15.33 -0.78
N SER A 329 20.86 15.37 -1.01
CA SER A 329 19.88 14.85 -0.05
C SER A 329 20.02 13.33 0.07
N LYS A 330 19.97 12.81 1.30
CA LYS A 330 20.00 11.38 1.62
C LYS A 330 18.65 10.71 1.34
N ARG A 331 17.93 11.08 0.27
CA ARG A 331 16.65 10.45 -0.07
C ARG A 331 16.91 9.18 -0.89
N PRO A 332 16.21 8.06 -0.60
CA PRO A 332 16.36 6.84 -1.37
C PRO A 332 15.95 7.05 -2.83
N LEU A 333 16.73 6.50 -3.76
CA LEU A 333 16.44 6.55 -5.20
C LEU A 333 15.10 5.87 -5.47
N ARG A 334 14.08 6.66 -5.84
CA ARG A 334 12.73 6.16 -6.15
C ARG A 334 12.54 6.01 -7.65
N PHE A 335 12.11 4.83 -8.08
CA PHE A 335 11.79 4.57 -9.49
C PHE A 335 10.61 5.45 -9.96
N LYS A 336 10.80 6.12 -11.11
CA LYS A 336 9.88 7.16 -11.60
C LYS A 336 8.81 6.67 -12.58
N GLY A 337 8.94 5.48 -13.15
CA GLY A 337 7.95 4.95 -14.09
C GLY A 337 6.54 4.78 -13.47
N SER A 338 5.50 4.99 -14.30
CA SER A 338 4.08 4.94 -13.91
C SER A 338 3.69 3.62 -13.24
N GLN A 339 3.12 3.63 -12.04
CA GLN A 339 2.71 2.42 -11.31
C GLN A 339 1.19 2.27 -11.32
N PRO A 340 0.65 1.20 -11.93
CA PRO A 340 -0.79 0.97 -11.95
C PRO A 340 -1.32 0.52 -10.59
N VAL A 341 -2.56 0.92 -10.29
CA VAL A 341 -3.30 0.54 -9.08
C VAL A 341 -4.21 -0.67 -9.36
N SER A 342 -4.40 -1.53 -8.36
CA SER A 342 -5.30 -2.68 -8.51
C SER A 342 -6.73 -2.19 -8.71
N ILE A 343 -7.51 -2.87 -9.56
CA ILE A 343 -8.92 -2.58 -9.71
C ILE A 343 -9.66 -2.95 -8.41
N THR A 344 -10.60 -2.11 -8.02
CA THR A 344 -11.46 -2.24 -6.85
C THR A 344 -12.89 -1.88 -7.25
N GLN A 345 -13.88 -2.22 -6.41
CA GLN A 345 -15.26 -1.79 -6.66
C GLN A 345 -15.42 -0.27 -6.73
N ARG A 346 -14.49 0.51 -6.16
CA ARG A 346 -14.52 1.97 -6.20
C ARG A 346 -14.00 2.53 -7.52
N ASN A 347 -12.84 2.04 -7.98
CA ASN A 347 -12.19 2.59 -9.17
C ASN A 347 -12.67 1.95 -10.48
N ILE A 348 -13.38 0.81 -10.44
CA ILE A 348 -13.94 0.18 -11.64
C ILE A 348 -14.93 1.09 -12.37
N ALA A 349 -15.61 1.98 -11.64
CA ALA A 349 -16.49 2.98 -12.24
C ALA A 349 -15.76 3.89 -13.24
N ALA A 350 -14.44 4.06 -13.11
CA ALA A 350 -13.63 4.80 -14.08
C ALA A 350 -13.67 4.18 -15.47
N LEU A 351 -13.78 2.85 -15.58
CA LEU A 351 -13.90 2.16 -16.88
C LEU A 351 -15.21 2.48 -17.62
N VAL A 352 -16.23 2.95 -16.90
CA VAL A 352 -17.51 3.38 -17.47
C VAL A 352 -17.50 4.87 -17.77
N ASN A 353 -16.86 5.66 -16.91
CA ASN A 353 -16.93 7.12 -16.93
C ASN A 353 -15.81 7.78 -17.76
N SER A 354 -14.84 7.03 -18.27
CA SER A 354 -13.68 7.58 -18.97
C SER A 354 -13.22 6.65 -20.09
N ASP A 355 -12.47 7.20 -21.04
CA ASP A 355 -11.96 6.44 -22.18
C ASP A 355 -10.78 5.57 -21.76
N TYR A 356 -10.94 4.26 -21.90
CA TYR A 356 -9.90 3.27 -21.63
C TYR A 356 -9.64 2.38 -22.85
N CYS A 357 -8.38 1.95 -22.93
CA CYS A 357 -7.99 0.81 -23.74
C CYS A 357 -7.44 -0.29 -22.84
N VAL A 358 -7.45 -1.53 -23.35
CA VAL A 358 -7.10 -2.71 -22.57
C VAL A 358 -6.00 -3.51 -23.23
N THR A 359 -5.10 -4.08 -22.42
CA THR A 359 -4.10 -5.04 -22.87
C THR A 359 -3.92 -6.15 -21.83
N TYR A 360 -3.33 -7.25 -22.23
CA TYR A 360 -2.96 -8.32 -21.30
C TYR A 360 -1.80 -7.85 -20.40
N LYS A 361 -1.82 -8.29 -19.14
CA LYS A 361 -0.69 -8.13 -18.23
C LYS A 361 0.28 -9.28 -18.48
N ALA A 362 1.46 -8.96 -19.02
CA ALA A 362 2.46 -9.98 -19.26
C ALA A 362 3.14 -10.36 -17.93
N ASP A 363 3.57 -11.60 -17.85
CA ASP A 363 4.39 -12.09 -16.75
C ASP A 363 5.87 -11.92 -17.13
N GLY A 364 6.35 -10.70 -16.97
CA GLY A 364 7.71 -10.30 -17.31
C GLY A 364 8.31 -9.35 -16.28
N THR A 365 9.55 -8.94 -16.55
CA THR A 365 10.25 -7.97 -15.69
C THR A 365 10.20 -6.59 -16.33
N ARG A 366 9.69 -5.61 -15.58
CA ARG A 366 9.55 -4.23 -16.04
C ARG A 366 10.89 -3.51 -16.06
N TYR A 367 11.17 -2.80 -17.17
CA TYR A 367 12.31 -1.90 -17.26
C TYR A 367 11.92 -0.60 -17.99
N LEU A 368 12.52 0.51 -17.59
CA LEU A 368 12.67 1.67 -18.47
C LEU A 368 13.86 1.41 -19.39
N MET A 369 13.70 1.64 -20.69
CA MET A 369 14.78 1.56 -21.66
C MET A 369 15.25 2.96 -22.03
N LEU A 370 16.48 3.29 -21.65
CA LEU A 370 17.15 4.54 -21.97
C LEU A 370 18.04 4.33 -23.19
N ILE A 371 17.81 5.11 -24.23
CA ILE A 371 18.62 5.14 -25.46
C ILE A 371 19.33 6.48 -25.48
N MET A 372 20.63 6.50 -25.16
CA MET A 372 21.45 7.72 -25.18
C MET A 372 22.10 7.96 -26.55
N GLY A 373 22.27 6.90 -27.34
CA GLY A 373 22.93 6.94 -28.63
C GLY A 373 23.46 5.56 -29.05
N PRO A 374 24.32 5.49 -30.07
CA PRO A 374 24.89 4.23 -30.53
C PRO A 374 25.70 3.56 -29.41
N SER A 375 25.47 2.25 -29.21
CA SER A 375 26.12 1.42 -28.16
C SER A 375 25.89 1.88 -26.71
N ARG A 376 25.02 2.87 -26.49
CA ARG A 376 24.67 3.44 -25.18
C ARG A 376 23.19 3.28 -24.94
N VAL A 377 22.78 2.03 -24.79
CA VAL A 377 21.41 1.63 -24.44
C VAL A 377 21.44 0.96 -23.07
N TYR A 378 20.50 1.32 -22.21
CA TYR A 378 20.42 0.83 -20.84
C TYR A 378 19.00 0.42 -20.49
N LEU A 379 18.88 -0.58 -19.63
CA LEU A 379 17.64 -0.95 -18.96
C LEU A 379 17.75 -0.55 -17.49
N ILE A 380 16.68 0.02 -16.94
CA ILE A 380 16.60 0.46 -15.55
C ILE A 380 15.38 -0.21 -14.92
N ASP A 381 15.59 -1.02 -13.88
CA ASP A 381 14.51 -1.73 -13.18
C ASP A 381 13.87 -0.88 -12.06
N ARG A 382 12.91 -1.49 -11.35
CA ARG A 382 12.23 -0.86 -10.21
C ARG A 382 13.14 -0.56 -9.02
N GLY A 383 14.26 -1.26 -8.90
CA GLY A 383 15.32 -0.99 -7.91
C GLY A 383 16.27 0.13 -8.34
N ASN A 384 16.07 0.72 -9.53
CA ASN A 384 17.01 1.62 -10.20
C ASN A 384 18.37 0.98 -10.50
N PHE A 385 18.44 -0.36 -10.58
CA PHE A 385 19.63 -1.03 -11.08
C PHE A 385 19.73 -0.87 -12.60
N VAL A 386 20.95 -0.64 -13.08
CA VAL A 386 21.23 -0.36 -14.49
C VAL A 386 21.87 -1.56 -15.15
N TYR A 387 21.32 -1.96 -16.29
CA TYR A 387 21.79 -3.05 -17.13
C TYR A 387 22.08 -2.55 -18.53
N LYS A 388 23.06 -3.14 -19.22
CA LYS A 388 23.50 -2.72 -20.55
C LYS A 388 23.41 -3.90 -21.53
N PRO A 389 22.46 -3.88 -22.48
CA PRO A 389 22.44 -4.85 -23.56
C PRO A 389 23.72 -4.79 -24.38
N ASN A 390 24.27 -5.94 -24.78
CA ASN A 390 25.53 -6.00 -25.54
C ASN A 390 25.39 -5.31 -26.89
N VAL A 391 24.31 -5.62 -27.61
CA VAL A 391 23.97 -5.04 -28.92
C VAL A 391 22.47 -4.78 -28.97
N LEU A 392 22.09 -3.51 -29.14
CA LEU A 392 20.71 -3.12 -29.43
C LEU A 392 20.69 -1.80 -30.20
N HIS A 393 20.08 -1.81 -31.38
CA HIS A 393 20.11 -0.68 -32.32
C HIS A 393 18.73 -0.08 -32.56
N PHE A 394 18.69 1.25 -32.65
CA PHE A 394 17.49 2.06 -32.85
C PHE A 394 17.73 3.11 -33.94
N PRO A 395 17.60 2.74 -35.23
CA PRO A 395 17.72 3.69 -36.32
C PRO A 395 16.63 4.76 -36.31
N THR A 396 16.94 5.96 -36.78
CA THR A 396 15.97 7.04 -36.92
C THR A 396 15.14 6.88 -38.21
N VAL A 397 13.96 7.50 -38.23
CA VAL A 397 13.10 7.53 -39.43
C VAL A 397 13.78 8.25 -40.59
N SER A 398 14.43 9.38 -40.32
CA SER A 398 15.10 10.21 -41.32
C SER A 398 16.23 9.44 -42.00
N TRP A 399 17.09 8.80 -41.22
CA TRP A 399 18.20 8.01 -41.74
C TRP A 399 17.75 6.82 -42.60
N VAL A 400 16.73 6.08 -42.15
CA VAL A 400 16.20 4.95 -42.93
C VAL A 400 15.62 5.43 -44.27
N ARG A 401 14.81 6.51 -44.26
CA ARG A 401 14.21 7.07 -45.48
C ARG A 401 15.23 7.63 -46.46
N GLU A 402 16.33 8.19 -45.95
CA GLU A 402 17.41 8.69 -46.79
C GLU A 402 18.12 7.52 -47.49
N ASN A 403 18.45 6.47 -46.76
CA ASN A 403 19.16 5.31 -47.32
C ASN A 403 18.27 4.43 -48.20
N GLU A 404 16.96 4.40 -47.96
CA GLU A 404 15.97 3.79 -48.86
C GLU A 404 16.01 4.43 -50.26
N LYS A 405 16.19 5.76 -50.35
CA LYS A 405 16.26 6.49 -51.63
C LYS A 405 17.59 6.28 -52.37
N ARG A 406 18.69 6.03 -51.65
CA ARG A 406 20.04 5.90 -52.24
C ARG A 406 20.21 4.61 -53.05
N GLY A 407 19.33 3.62 -52.87
CA GLY A 407 19.31 2.38 -53.64
C GLY A 407 20.44 1.40 -53.30
N PRO A 408 20.33 0.13 -53.72
CA PRO A 408 21.21 -0.97 -53.29
C PRO A 408 22.64 -0.90 -53.82
N ASN A 409 22.93 0.00 -54.78
CA ASN A 409 24.27 0.18 -55.37
C ASN A 409 25.14 1.19 -54.60
N SER A 410 24.57 1.90 -53.62
CA SER A 410 25.36 2.67 -52.66
C SER A 410 25.87 1.72 -51.57
N GLY A 411 27.17 1.79 -51.24
CA GLY A 411 27.76 0.89 -50.23
C GLY A 411 27.01 0.94 -48.89
N ARG A 412 27.17 -0.09 -48.05
CA ARG A 412 26.46 -0.14 -46.75
C ARG A 412 26.73 1.14 -45.94
N PRO A 413 25.68 1.87 -45.52
CA PRO A 413 25.87 3.10 -44.77
C PRO A 413 26.43 2.81 -43.38
N ASP A 414 27.30 3.70 -42.91
CA ASP A 414 27.94 3.59 -41.60
C ASP A 414 26.99 4.06 -40.48
N PHE A 415 26.04 3.18 -40.14
CA PHE A 415 24.98 3.42 -39.19
C PHE A 415 25.44 3.97 -37.82
N LEU A 416 26.57 3.48 -37.30
CA LEU A 416 27.02 3.82 -35.94
C LEU A 416 27.72 5.18 -35.86
N ASN A 417 28.31 5.64 -36.96
CA ASN A 417 29.03 6.91 -37.02
C ASN A 417 28.20 8.04 -37.63
N ASP A 418 27.01 7.74 -38.17
CA ASP A 418 26.08 8.75 -38.67
C ASP A 418 25.42 9.53 -37.51
N PRO A 419 25.56 10.88 -37.47
CA PRO A 419 24.97 11.69 -36.40
C PRO A 419 23.45 11.59 -36.28
N ASP A 420 22.75 11.31 -37.38
CA ASP A 420 21.30 11.11 -37.41
C ASP A 420 20.94 9.62 -37.54
N GLY A 421 21.93 8.73 -37.49
CA GLY A 421 21.74 7.29 -37.64
C GLY A 421 20.88 6.70 -36.52
N HIS A 422 21.20 7.02 -35.27
CA HIS A 422 20.64 6.36 -34.08
C HIS A 422 19.81 7.33 -33.22
N LEU A 423 18.71 6.83 -32.63
CA LEU A 423 17.97 7.57 -31.59
C LEU A 423 18.91 7.96 -30.43
N PHE A 424 18.65 9.11 -29.82
CA PHE A 424 19.37 9.60 -28.66
C PHE A 424 18.38 10.14 -27.63
N ASN A 425 18.81 10.28 -26.37
CA ASN A 425 18.01 10.74 -25.24
C ASN A 425 16.51 10.38 -25.33
N THR A 426 16.25 9.10 -25.57
CA THR A 426 14.91 8.54 -25.74
C THR A 426 14.65 7.59 -24.58
N LEU A 427 13.46 7.70 -23.97
CA LEU A 427 13.09 6.90 -22.80
C LEU A 427 11.76 6.19 -23.07
N LEU A 428 11.82 4.85 -23.07
CA LEU A 428 10.70 3.95 -23.33
C LEU A 428 10.32 3.20 -22.06
N ASP A 429 9.03 2.94 -21.86
CA ASP A 429 8.52 2.12 -20.76
C ASP A 429 7.98 0.80 -21.31
N GLY A 430 8.42 -0.30 -20.70
CA GLY A 430 8.16 -1.62 -21.23
C GLY A 430 8.47 -2.75 -20.26
N GLU A 431 8.28 -3.96 -20.77
CA GLU A 431 8.44 -5.19 -20.00
C GLU A 431 9.20 -6.22 -20.84
N LEU A 432 10.20 -6.85 -20.23
CA LEU A 432 10.97 -7.92 -20.84
C LEU A 432 10.28 -9.25 -20.50
N VAL A 433 9.97 -10.03 -21.54
CA VAL A 433 9.31 -11.33 -21.44
C VAL A 433 10.13 -12.41 -22.15
N LEU A 434 9.96 -13.66 -21.72
CA LEU A 434 10.52 -14.82 -22.40
C LEU A 434 9.45 -15.47 -23.28
N CYS A 435 9.66 -15.43 -24.59
CA CYS A 435 8.74 -16.01 -25.56
C CYS A 435 9.11 -17.48 -25.81
N HIS A 436 8.17 -18.38 -25.55
CA HIS A 436 8.30 -19.82 -25.73
C HIS A 436 7.74 -20.21 -27.10
N ASP A 437 8.45 -21.09 -27.80
CA ASP A 437 8.01 -21.62 -29.08
C ASP A 437 7.19 -22.89 -28.85
N HIS A 438 5.86 -22.78 -28.97
CA HIS A 438 4.93 -23.90 -28.79
C HIS A 438 5.15 -25.04 -29.81
N SER A 439 5.92 -24.82 -30.88
CA SER A 439 6.25 -25.84 -31.87
C SER A 439 7.46 -26.72 -31.52
N LYS A 440 8.23 -26.36 -30.48
CA LYS A 440 9.40 -27.12 -30.02
C LYS A 440 9.06 -27.89 -28.75
N PRO A 441 9.40 -29.19 -28.65
CA PRO A 441 9.19 -29.95 -27.41
C PRO A 441 10.00 -29.31 -26.27
N PRO A 442 9.50 -29.35 -25.02
CA PRO A 442 10.27 -28.88 -23.88
C PRO A 442 11.56 -29.70 -23.80
N ASN A 443 12.70 -29.03 -23.86
CA ASN A 443 14.01 -29.69 -23.82
C ASN A 443 14.23 -30.24 -22.40
N ILE A 444 14.02 -31.55 -22.23
CA ILE A 444 14.18 -32.26 -20.94
C ILE A 444 15.68 -32.38 -20.55
N SER A 445 16.61 -32.03 -21.43
CA SER A 445 18.06 -32.32 -21.26
C SER A 445 18.92 -31.18 -20.74
N THR A 446 18.44 -29.93 -20.67
CA THR A 446 19.16 -28.82 -20.05
C THR A 446 18.22 -28.02 -19.16
N SER A 447 18.62 -27.78 -17.93
CA SER A 447 17.96 -26.87 -16.97
C SER A 447 18.09 -25.39 -17.40
N GLU A 448 18.05 -25.11 -18.69
CA GLU A 448 18.06 -23.76 -19.24
C GLU A 448 16.61 -23.33 -19.45
N ILE A 449 16.26 -22.19 -18.86
CA ILE A 449 14.96 -21.54 -19.08
C ILE A 449 14.82 -21.26 -20.59
N SER A 450 14.01 -22.08 -21.26
CA SER A 450 13.87 -22.08 -22.72
C SER A 450 12.93 -20.97 -23.17
N GLY A 451 13.46 -19.84 -23.64
CA GLY A 451 12.66 -18.78 -24.26
C GLY A 451 13.49 -17.77 -25.03
N THR A 452 12.91 -17.17 -26.08
CA THR A 452 13.52 -16.05 -26.79
C THR A 452 13.13 -14.74 -26.11
N PRO A 453 14.07 -13.94 -25.60
CA PRO A 453 13.74 -12.71 -24.91
C PRO A 453 13.17 -11.64 -25.85
N ARG A 454 12.13 -10.95 -25.37
CA ARG A 454 11.45 -9.88 -26.09
C ARG A 454 11.09 -8.74 -25.16
N PHE A 455 11.46 -7.52 -25.53
CA PHE A 455 11.04 -6.31 -24.86
C PHE A 455 9.77 -5.75 -25.49
N LEU A 456 8.69 -5.71 -24.72
CA LEU A 456 7.38 -5.18 -25.11
C LEU A 456 7.26 -3.73 -24.63
N ILE A 457 7.37 -2.78 -25.55
CA ILE A 457 7.18 -1.35 -25.28
C ILE A 457 5.68 -1.07 -25.21
N TYR A 458 5.20 -0.53 -24.10
CA TYR A 458 3.79 -0.13 -23.94
C TYR A 458 3.59 1.39 -23.83
N ASP A 459 4.62 2.16 -23.48
CA ASP A 459 4.55 3.63 -23.47
C ASP A 459 5.92 4.28 -23.78
N ILE A 460 5.91 5.58 -24.06
CA ILE A 460 7.10 6.41 -24.36
C ILE A 460 7.02 7.73 -23.61
N ILE A 461 8.11 8.08 -22.93
CA ILE A 461 8.17 9.29 -22.08
C ILE A 461 8.86 10.42 -22.84
N THR A 462 9.94 10.13 -23.55
CA THR A 462 10.73 11.14 -24.28
C THR A 462 11.31 10.53 -25.55
N LEU A 463 11.37 11.31 -26.63
CA LEU A 463 11.96 10.92 -27.91
C LEU A 463 12.91 12.02 -28.39
N ASN A 464 14.21 11.73 -28.51
CA ASN A 464 15.22 12.71 -28.98
C ASN A 464 15.10 14.06 -28.25
N ASN A 465 15.06 14.05 -26.91
CA ASN A 465 14.80 15.22 -26.04
C ASN A 465 13.43 15.92 -26.23
N LYS A 466 12.46 15.30 -26.90
CA LYS A 466 11.08 15.84 -27.01
C LYS A 466 10.15 15.20 -25.98
N PRO A 467 9.34 15.98 -25.24
CA PRO A 467 8.51 15.50 -24.14
C PRO A 467 7.23 14.79 -24.63
N VAL A 468 7.37 13.66 -25.30
CA VAL A 468 6.24 12.88 -25.87
C VAL A 468 5.26 12.42 -24.80
N GLY A 469 5.72 12.18 -23.55
CA GLY A 469 4.87 11.83 -22.42
C GLY A 469 3.77 12.86 -22.11
N ARG A 470 3.91 14.10 -22.59
CA ARG A 470 2.92 15.18 -22.42
C ARG A 470 1.83 15.22 -23.49
N SER A 471 1.85 14.27 -24.41
CA SER A 471 0.78 14.04 -25.38
C SER A 471 -0.21 12.99 -24.88
N ALA A 472 -1.42 12.98 -25.43
CA ALA A 472 -2.41 11.93 -25.18
C ALA A 472 -1.89 10.53 -25.54
N PHE A 473 -2.39 9.49 -24.86
CA PHE A 473 -1.87 8.11 -24.97
C PHE A 473 -1.75 7.62 -26.42
N PHE A 474 -2.77 7.82 -27.27
CA PHE A 474 -2.71 7.32 -28.65
C PHE A 474 -1.65 8.01 -29.52
N GLU A 475 -1.28 9.26 -29.22
CA GLU A 475 -0.17 9.93 -29.89
C GLU A 475 1.16 9.31 -29.48
N ARG A 476 1.33 9.02 -28.18
CA ARG A 476 2.52 8.32 -27.65
C ARG A 476 2.62 6.91 -28.25
N TYR A 477 1.50 6.21 -28.28
CA TYR A 477 1.35 4.87 -28.85
C TYR A 477 1.71 4.84 -30.35
N SER A 478 1.19 5.79 -31.13
CA SER A 478 1.52 5.94 -32.55
C SER A 478 2.98 6.33 -32.76
N THR A 479 3.55 7.11 -31.84
CA THR A 479 4.96 7.51 -31.88
C THR A 479 5.89 6.30 -31.72
N ILE A 480 5.59 5.38 -30.81
CA ILE A 480 6.37 4.12 -30.66
C ILE A 480 6.39 3.36 -32.00
N ASP A 481 5.23 3.22 -32.64
CA ASP A 481 5.12 2.50 -33.90
C ASP A 481 5.93 3.17 -35.02
N LYS A 482 5.71 4.48 -35.22
CA LYS A 482 6.29 5.26 -36.32
C LYS A 482 7.78 5.56 -36.14
N GLN A 483 8.23 5.82 -34.92
CA GLN A 483 9.58 6.35 -34.64
C GLN A 483 10.54 5.29 -34.09
N VAL A 484 10.04 4.18 -33.53
CA VAL A 484 10.88 3.13 -32.92
C VAL A 484 10.75 1.82 -33.68
N ILE A 485 9.52 1.33 -33.90
CA ILE A 485 9.30 0.01 -34.50
C ILE A 485 9.51 0.04 -36.01
N TRP A 486 8.90 1.00 -36.70
CA TRP A 486 8.98 1.10 -38.16
C TRP A 486 10.43 1.22 -38.67
N PRO A 487 11.30 2.11 -38.14
CA PRO A 487 12.70 2.19 -38.60
C PRO A 487 13.48 0.90 -38.39
N ARG A 488 13.24 0.18 -37.29
CA ARG A 488 13.91 -1.10 -37.00
C ARG A 488 13.48 -2.17 -37.99
N ASN A 489 12.18 -2.30 -38.23
CA ASN A 489 11.65 -3.31 -39.16
C ASN A 489 12.11 -3.03 -40.60
N THR A 490 11.94 -1.79 -41.07
CA THR A 490 12.32 -1.38 -42.43
C THR A 490 13.84 -1.44 -42.61
N GLY A 491 14.62 -0.90 -41.66
CA GLY A 491 16.09 -0.96 -41.71
C GLY A 491 16.63 -2.38 -41.69
N GLY A 492 15.98 -3.30 -40.97
CA GLY A 492 16.33 -4.73 -40.99
C GLY A 492 15.97 -5.40 -42.31
N HIS A 493 14.78 -5.14 -42.85
CA HIS A 493 14.33 -5.71 -44.13
C HIS A 493 15.18 -5.25 -45.31
N LEU A 494 15.60 -3.98 -45.31
CA LEU A 494 16.51 -3.41 -46.31
C LEU A 494 17.98 -3.82 -46.09
N GLY A 495 18.30 -4.55 -45.02
CA GLY A 495 19.67 -4.95 -44.68
C GLY A 495 20.58 -3.78 -44.29
N LEU A 496 20.01 -2.63 -43.90
CA LEU A 496 20.74 -1.46 -43.44
C LEU A 496 21.32 -1.66 -42.04
N VAL A 497 20.63 -2.42 -41.19
CA VAL A 497 21.05 -2.75 -39.83
C VAL A 497 20.87 -4.25 -39.60
N ASP A 498 21.91 -4.92 -39.11
CA ASP A 498 21.85 -6.34 -38.76
C ASP A 498 21.30 -6.52 -37.34
N PHE A 499 20.12 -7.13 -37.23
CA PHE A 499 19.48 -7.46 -35.95
C PHE A 499 19.68 -8.91 -35.51
N SER A 500 20.45 -9.73 -36.24
CA SER A 500 20.70 -11.14 -35.88
C SER A 500 21.50 -11.27 -34.58
N THR A 501 22.39 -10.32 -34.32
CA THR A 501 23.26 -10.30 -33.15
C THR A 501 22.62 -9.64 -31.92
N GLN A 502 21.44 -9.01 -32.07
CA GLN A 502 20.80 -8.23 -31.02
C GLN A 502 20.60 -9.04 -29.73
N SER A 503 20.57 -8.31 -28.61
CA SER A 503 20.46 -8.90 -27.28
C SER A 503 19.11 -9.57 -27.05
N PHE A 504 18.05 -8.92 -27.52
CA PHE A 504 16.67 -9.41 -27.49
C PHE A 504 15.83 -8.68 -28.54
N SER A 505 14.70 -9.27 -28.91
CA SER A 505 13.77 -8.63 -29.86
C SER A 505 13.01 -7.48 -29.19
N VAL A 506 12.63 -6.44 -29.94
CA VAL A 506 11.85 -5.30 -29.42
C VAL A 506 10.56 -5.19 -30.23
N ARG A 507 9.42 -5.14 -29.54
CA ARG A 507 8.09 -5.00 -30.16
C ARG A 507 7.25 -4.00 -29.37
N ARG A 508 6.28 -3.39 -30.04
CA ARG A 508 5.22 -2.62 -29.38
C ARG A 508 4.16 -3.58 -28.84
N LYS A 509 3.70 -3.34 -27.62
CA LYS A 509 2.61 -4.08 -26.99
C LYS A 509 1.28 -3.69 -27.61
N ALA A 510 0.43 -4.68 -27.92
CA ALA A 510 -0.86 -4.44 -28.52
C ALA A 510 -1.88 -3.99 -27.46
N PHE A 511 -2.60 -2.91 -27.74
CA PHE A 511 -3.77 -2.47 -26.99
C PHE A 511 -5.01 -2.65 -27.85
N ARG A 512 -6.13 -2.98 -27.20
CA ARG A 512 -7.45 -3.18 -27.82
C ARG A 512 -8.47 -2.21 -27.23
N ALA A 513 -9.60 -2.09 -27.90
CA ALA A 513 -10.73 -1.33 -27.38
C ALA A 513 -11.27 -2.01 -26.12
N LEU A 514 -11.83 -1.24 -25.18
CA LEU A 514 -12.35 -1.77 -23.92
C LEU A 514 -13.39 -2.89 -24.13
N GLN A 515 -14.20 -2.81 -25.19
CA GLN A 515 -15.18 -3.83 -25.56
C GLN A 515 -14.58 -5.20 -25.88
N ASP A 516 -13.31 -5.26 -26.27
CA ASP A 516 -12.60 -6.51 -26.61
C ASP A 516 -12.03 -7.21 -25.36
N THR A 517 -12.33 -6.70 -24.15
CA THR A 517 -11.84 -7.26 -22.87
C THR A 517 -12.15 -8.74 -22.74
N GLU A 518 -13.36 -9.17 -23.13
CA GLU A 518 -13.75 -10.59 -23.07
C GLU A 518 -12.89 -11.45 -24.01
N GLU A 519 -12.53 -10.95 -25.19
CA GLU A 519 -11.67 -11.66 -26.15
C GLU A 519 -10.28 -11.92 -25.58
N LEU A 520 -9.72 -10.95 -24.83
CA LEU A 520 -8.41 -11.09 -24.17
C LEU A 520 -8.40 -12.16 -23.07
N LEU A 521 -9.56 -12.51 -22.52
CA LEU A 521 -9.71 -13.54 -21.49
C LEU A 521 -10.01 -14.93 -22.07
N LYS A 522 -10.33 -15.03 -23.37
CA LYS A 522 -10.64 -16.31 -24.01
C LYS A 522 -9.39 -17.18 -24.11
N PRO A 523 -9.49 -18.50 -23.85
CA PRO A 523 -8.37 -19.43 -23.98
C PRO A 523 -7.68 -19.38 -25.34
N ALA A 524 -8.43 -19.17 -26.43
CA ALA A 524 -7.88 -19.06 -27.78
C ALA A 524 -6.88 -17.91 -27.92
N PHE A 525 -7.17 -16.74 -27.31
CA PHE A 525 -6.25 -15.62 -27.30
C PHE A 525 -5.03 -15.90 -26.42
N LEU A 526 -5.23 -16.41 -25.20
CA LEU A 526 -4.14 -16.74 -24.28
C LEU A 526 -3.17 -17.78 -24.87
N GLN A 527 -3.68 -18.76 -25.61
CA GLN A 527 -2.87 -19.76 -26.33
C GLN A 527 -2.16 -19.19 -27.56
N SER A 528 -2.68 -18.11 -28.15
CA SER A 528 -2.03 -17.43 -29.27
C SER A 528 -0.80 -16.62 -28.84
N LEU A 529 -0.68 -16.29 -27.55
CA LEU A 529 0.48 -15.61 -27.01
C LEU A 529 1.65 -16.59 -26.85
N ASP A 530 2.84 -16.10 -27.17
CA ASP A 530 4.09 -16.84 -27.01
C ASP A 530 4.70 -16.67 -25.61
N HIS A 531 3.99 -16.06 -24.65
CA HIS A 531 4.47 -15.82 -23.30
C HIS A 531 3.31 -15.87 -22.29
N SER A 532 3.63 -16.05 -21.01
CA SER A 532 2.65 -16.11 -19.93
C SER A 532 2.04 -14.73 -19.63
N THR A 533 0.78 -14.75 -19.18
CA THR A 533 0.04 -13.56 -18.75
C THR A 533 -0.67 -13.82 -17.44
N ASP A 534 -0.73 -12.83 -16.56
CA ASP A 534 -1.27 -12.95 -15.21
C ASP A 534 -2.41 -11.95 -14.90
N GLY A 535 -3.03 -11.39 -15.94
CA GLY A 535 -4.15 -10.47 -15.79
C GLY A 535 -4.32 -9.50 -16.96
N LEU A 536 -4.90 -8.34 -16.67
CA LEU A 536 -5.17 -7.26 -17.61
C LEU A 536 -4.64 -5.93 -17.09
N ILE A 537 -4.31 -5.03 -18.00
CA ILE A 537 -4.00 -3.62 -17.74
C ILE A 537 -5.01 -2.77 -18.51
N PHE A 538 -5.65 -1.84 -17.80
CA PHE A 538 -6.52 -0.83 -18.36
C PHE A 538 -5.77 0.50 -18.34
N GLN A 539 -5.51 1.01 -19.54
CA GLN A 539 -4.76 2.23 -19.76
C GLN A 539 -5.73 3.34 -20.17
N PRO A 540 -5.80 4.45 -19.41
CA PRO A 540 -6.61 5.60 -19.80
C PRO A 540 -6.07 6.19 -21.12
N CYS A 541 -6.98 6.54 -22.02
CA CYS A 541 -6.66 6.93 -23.40
C CYS A 541 -7.45 8.12 -23.94
N GLY A 542 -8.03 8.92 -23.07
CA GLY A 542 -8.65 10.21 -23.38
C GLY A 542 -7.63 11.30 -23.75
N PRO A 543 -8.11 12.50 -24.13
CA PRO A 543 -7.27 13.59 -24.60
C PRO A 543 -6.33 14.18 -23.53
N GLU A 544 -6.72 14.11 -22.26
CA GLU A 544 -5.96 14.64 -21.11
C GLU A 544 -5.18 13.54 -20.35
N ASP A 545 -5.10 12.34 -20.91
CA ASP A 545 -4.43 11.20 -20.27
C ASP A 545 -2.94 11.14 -20.63
N PHE A 546 -2.17 11.94 -19.89
CA PHE A 546 -0.71 12.06 -20.01
C PHE A 546 0.05 10.95 -19.29
N TYR A 547 1.37 10.84 -19.53
CA TYR A 547 2.22 9.90 -18.80
C TYR A 547 2.48 10.39 -17.36
N VAL A 548 1.97 9.66 -16.37
CA VAL A 548 2.12 9.98 -14.94
C VAL A 548 3.32 9.26 -14.33
N LEU A 549 4.18 10.00 -13.63
CA LEU A 549 5.32 9.47 -12.88
C LEU A 549 4.88 8.93 -11.52
N GLY A 550 5.46 7.82 -11.09
CA GLY A 550 5.10 7.18 -9.82
C GLY A 550 3.69 6.58 -9.86
N THR A 551 2.96 6.59 -8.75
CA THR A 551 1.62 5.97 -8.70
C THR A 551 0.64 6.73 -9.59
N CYS A 552 0.02 6.02 -10.53
CA CYS A 552 -1.02 6.56 -11.40
C CYS A 552 -2.37 5.94 -11.00
N PRO A 553 -3.25 6.69 -10.31
CA PRO A 553 -4.55 6.17 -9.87
C PRO A 553 -5.49 5.80 -11.02
N GLN A 554 -5.28 6.38 -12.20
CA GLN A 554 -6.07 6.12 -13.39
C GLN A 554 -5.62 4.86 -14.13
N THR A 555 -4.34 4.45 -14.06
CA THR A 555 -3.94 3.20 -14.73
C THR A 555 -4.29 2.01 -13.86
N LEU A 556 -5.22 1.17 -14.31
CA LEU A 556 -5.74 0.07 -13.51
C LEU A 556 -5.10 -1.26 -13.93
N LYS A 557 -4.81 -2.12 -12.96
CA LYS A 557 -4.44 -3.53 -13.19
C LYS A 557 -5.48 -4.44 -12.58
N TRP A 558 -5.89 -5.45 -13.32
CA TRP A 558 -6.72 -6.53 -12.82
C TRP A 558 -5.96 -7.83 -12.91
N LYS A 559 -6.13 -8.68 -11.90
CA LYS A 559 -5.70 -10.07 -11.93
C LYS A 559 -6.89 -10.94 -11.57
N PRO A 560 -7.02 -12.15 -12.16
CA PRO A 560 -7.99 -13.12 -11.68
C PRO A 560 -7.81 -13.31 -10.17
N PRO A 561 -8.90 -13.38 -9.37
CA PRO A 561 -8.80 -13.63 -7.93
C PRO A 561 -8.00 -14.90 -7.60
N SER A 562 -8.07 -15.91 -8.48
CA SER A 562 -7.31 -17.16 -8.39
C SER A 562 -5.80 -16.99 -8.57
N MET A 563 -5.33 -15.87 -9.12
CA MET A 563 -3.91 -15.55 -9.32
C MET A 563 -3.38 -14.53 -8.31
N ASN A 564 -4.22 -14.01 -7.42
CA ASN A 564 -3.76 -13.17 -6.32
C ASN A 564 -3.12 -14.08 -5.26
N THR A 565 -1.85 -13.80 -4.92
CA THR A 565 -1.12 -14.52 -3.89
C THR A 565 -0.53 -13.56 -2.87
N ILE A 566 -0.51 -13.98 -1.61
CA ILE A 566 0.17 -13.28 -0.52
C ILE A 566 1.19 -14.22 0.11
N ASP A 567 2.39 -13.70 0.36
CA ASP A 567 3.39 -14.39 1.15
C ASP A 567 3.14 -14.11 2.63
N PHE A 568 2.76 -15.13 3.40
CA PHE A 568 2.55 -15.06 4.84
C PHE A 568 3.65 -15.81 5.59
N LYS A 569 3.90 -15.45 6.83
CA LYS A 569 4.61 -16.33 7.77
C LYS A 569 3.58 -17.30 8.35
N CYS A 570 3.76 -18.59 8.16
CA CYS A 570 2.87 -19.63 8.68
C CYS A 570 3.33 -20.09 10.06
N LYS A 571 2.40 -20.23 11.00
CA LYS A 571 2.61 -20.86 12.30
C LYS A 571 1.56 -21.96 12.50
N VAL A 572 2.00 -23.20 12.68
CA VAL A 572 1.11 -24.35 12.79
C VAL A 572 1.03 -24.79 14.25
N GLU A 573 -0.15 -24.68 14.84
CA GLU A 573 -0.40 -25.02 16.24
C GLU A 573 -1.48 -26.08 16.37
N TYR A 574 -1.30 -27.02 17.31
CA TYR A 574 -2.33 -27.98 17.65
C TYR A 574 -3.23 -27.38 18.74
N GLN A 575 -4.49 -27.14 18.44
CA GLN A 575 -5.46 -26.60 19.39
C GLN A 575 -6.44 -27.67 19.84
N ARG A 576 -6.68 -27.71 21.15
CA ARG A 576 -7.71 -28.51 21.80
C ARG A 576 -8.51 -27.60 22.71
N LYS A 577 -9.66 -27.15 22.22
CA LYS A 577 -10.63 -26.36 23.00
C LYS A 577 -11.79 -27.27 23.42
N VAL A 578 -12.36 -26.95 24.59
CA VAL A 578 -13.51 -27.69 25.12
C VAL A 578 -14.71 -27.41 24.21
N GLY A 579 -15.29 -28.46 23.62
CA GLY A 579 -16.44 -28.36 22.71
C GLY A 579 -16.09 -28.35 21.21
N GLU A 580 -14.81 -28.26 20.84
CA GLU A 580 -14.36 -28.33 19.44
C GLU A 580 -13.62 -29.64 19.14
N ILE A 581 -13.65 -30.09 17.88
CA ILE A 581 -12.85 -31.23 17.44
C ILE A 581 -11.38 -30.79 17.46
N PRO A 582 -10.51 -31.44 18.25
CA PRO A 582 -9.11 -31.06 18.34
C PRO A 582 -8.41 -31.28 16.99
N GLY A 583 -7.57 -30.32 16.61
CA GLY A 583 -6.96 -30.32 15.28
C GLY A 583 -5.79 -29.35 15.17
N TYR A 584 -5.11 -29.41 14.03
CA TYR A 584 -4.07 -28.45 13.69
C TYR A 584 -4.70 -27.21 13.05
N ILE A 585 -4.19 -26.04 13.41
CA ILE A 585 -4.56 -24.75 12.82
C ILE A 585 -3.29 -24.08 12.31
N GLY A 586 -3.33 -23.61 11.07
CA GLY A 586 -2.24 -22.87 10.43
C GLY A 586 -2.55 -21.39 10.43
N HIS A 587 -1.98 -20.65 11.36
CA HIS A 587 -2.08 -19.21 11.46
C HIS A 587 -1.15 -18.53 10.45
N LEU A 588 -1.66 -17.53 9.72
CA LEU A 588 -0.93 -16.79 8.69
C LEU A 588 -0.70 -15.36 9.14
N PHE A 589 0.54 -14.88 9.12
CA PHE A 589 0.94 -13.56 9.61
C PHE A 589 1.52 -12.70 8.49
N LEU A 590 1.05 -11.46 8.38
CA LEU A 590 1.68 -10.41 7.57
C LEU A 590 2.79 -9.69 8.35
N GLY A 591 3.74 -9.11 7.62
CA GLY A 591 4.83 -8.33 8.20
C GLY A 591 4.32 -7.07 8.89
N GLY A 592 4.89 -6.77 10.06
CA GLY A 592 4.48 -5.65 10.91
C GLY A 592 3.28 -5.93 11.80
N LEU A 593 2.68 -7.13 11.74
CA LEU A 593 1.60 -7.56 12.64
C LEU A 593 2.11 -8.68 13.56
N THR A 594 1.76 -8.58 14.84
CA THR A 594 2.01 -9.63 15.84
C THR A 594 0.84 -10.62 15.94
N VAL A 595 -0.30 -10.29 15.34
CA VAL A 595 -1.53 -11.08 15.32
C VAL A 595 -1.72 -11.78 13.97
N PRO A 596 -2.36 -12.97 13.95
CA PRO A 596 -2.61 -13.68 12.70
C PRO A 596 -3.59 -12.92 11.82
N SER A 597 -3.20 -12.67 10.58
CA SER A 597 -4.00 -11.97 9.57
C SER A 597 -5.01 -12.89 8.87
N ALA A 598 -4.74 -14.20 8.85
CA ALA A 598 -5.61 -15.21 8.25
C ALA A 598 -5.34 -16.60 8.83
N LYS A 599 -6.15 -17.59 8.45
CA LYS A 599 -5.95 -19.01 8.76
C LYS A 599 -6.01 -19.86 7.50
N LEU A 600 -5.25 -20.94 7.46
CA LEU A 600 -5.34 -21.96 6.41
C LEU A 600 -6.66 -22.72 6.51
N ALA A 601 -7.27 -22.99 5.37
CA ALA A 601 -8.54 -23.68 5.25
C ALA A 601 -8.53 -25.11 5.83
N HIS A 602 -7.46 -25.85 5.56
CA HIS A 602 -7.27 -27.21 6.03
C HIS A 602 -5.81 -27.42 6.42
N VAL A 603 -5.59 -27.99 7.61
CA VAL A 603 -4.24 -28.26 8.14
C VAL A 603 -4.24 -29.63 8.80
N SER A 604 -3.28 -30.45 8.40
CA SER A 604 -3.05 -31.80 8.92
C SER A 604 -1.74 -31.89 9.69
N SER A 605 -1.46 -33.03 10.32
CA SER A 605 -0.18 -33.29 10.98
C SER A 605 1.02 -33.22 10.02
N ARG A 606 0.81 -33.44 8.72
CA ARG A 606 1.85 -33.36 7.68
C ARG A 606 2.28 -31.92 7.40
N ASP A 607 1.38 -30.96 7.63
CA ASP A 607 1.59 -29.54 7.35
C ASP A 607 2.41 -28.84 8.44
N LYS A 608 2.75 -29.54 9.53
CA LYS A 608 3.67 -29.04 10.57
C LYS A 608 5.04 -28.64 10.00
N VAL A 609 5.41 -29.17 8.84
CA VAL A 609 6.63 -28.78 8.12
C VAL A 609 6.62 -27.33 7.60
N LEU A 610 5.46 -26.68 7.57
CA LEU A 610 5.26 -25.29 7.18
C LEU A 610 5.46 -24.32 8.36
N ASP A 611 5.54 -24.83 9.59
CA ASP A 611 5.67 -24.02 10.79
C ASP A 611 6.93 -23.14 10.75
N GLY A 612 6.74 -21.85 11.00
CA GLY A 612 7.79 -20.82 10.99
C GLY A 612 8.24 -20.37 9.59
N LYS A 613 7.76 -21.00 8.51
CA LYS A 613 8.21 -20.70 7.13
C LYS A 613 7.37 -19.60 6.48
N ILE A 614 7.97 -18.93 5.49
CA ILE A 614 7.23 -18.05 4.59
C ILE A 614 6.57 -18.91 3.52
N VAL A 615 5.25 -18.78 3.39
CA VAL A 615 4.42 -19.54 2.46
C VAL A 615 3.69 -18.57 1.55
N GLU A 616 3.70 -18.87 0.25
CA GLU A 616 2.86 -18.18 -0.72
C GLU A 616 1.48 -18.83 -0.71
N CYS A 617 0.45 -18.05 -0.36
CA CYS A 617 -0.92 -18.53 -0.25
C CYS A 617 -1.82 -17.87 -1.29
N VAL A 618 -2.82 -18.62 -1.73
CA VAL A 618 -3.95 -18.14 -2.54
C VAL A 618 -5.24 -18.28 -1.75
N CYS A 619 -6.14 -17.31 -1.86
CA CYS A 619 -7.48 -17.42 -1.29
C CYS A 619 -8.42 -18.05 -2.32
N VAL A 620 -8.94 -19.24 -2.03
CA VAL A 620 -9.89 -19.93 -2.91
C VAL A 620 -11.31 -19.59 -2.45
N PRO A 621 -12.16 -18.99 -3.31
CA PRO A 621 -13.54 -18.67 -2.96
C PRO A 621 -14.29 -19.90 -2.41
N GLY A 622 -14.96 -19.72 -1.27
CA GLY A 622 -15.73 -20.79 -0.60
C GLY A 622 -14.90 -21.84 0.14
N VAL A 623 -13.56 -21.82 0.04
CA VAL A 623 -12.68 -22.76 0.78
C VAL A 623 -11.77 -22.03 1.76
N GLY A 624 -11.29 -20.84 1.42
CA GLY A 624 -10.34 -20.07 2.24
C GLY A 624 -8.89 -20.21 1.75
N TRP A 625 -7.93 -19.86 2.61
CA TRP A 625 -6.52 -19.78 2.24
C TRP A 625 -5.86 -21.15 2.08
N LYS A 626 -5.15 -21.34 0.98
CA LYS A 626 -4.33 -22.53 0.69
C LYS A 626 -2.89 -22.14 0.38
N VAL A 627 -1.95 -22.95 0.83
CA VAL A 627 -0.53 -22.80 0.47
C VAL A 627 -0.31 -23.30 -0.96
N LEU A 628 0.28 -22.47 -1.79
CA LEU A 628 0.78 -22.84 -3.12
C LEU A 628 2.18 -23.43 -3.03
N ARG A 629 3.09 -22.74 -2.33
CA ARG A 629 4.47 -23.18 -2.15
C ARG A 629 5.14 -22.51 -0.94
N VAL A 630 6.25 -23.07 -0.51
CA VAL A 630 7.16 -22.44 0.46
C VAL A 630 8.09 -21.48 -0.27
N ARG A 631 8.23 -20.25 0.22
CA ARG A 631 9.12 -19.22 -0.32
C ARG A 631 10.47 -19.26 0.38
N THR A 632 11.36 -20.13 -0.08
CA THR A 632 12.74 -20.22 0.45
C THR A 632 13.61 -19.03 0.04
N ASP A 633 13.19 -18.30 -0.99
CA ASP A 633 13.81 -17.06 -1.48
C ASP A 633 13.52 -15.83 -0.59
N LYS A 634 12.59 -15.96 0.37
CA LYS A 634 12.15 -14.84 1.21
C LYS A 634 12.45 -15.07 2.69
N THR A 635 13.02 -14.05 3.31
CA THR A 635 13.25 -14.01 4.75
C THR A 635 12.07 -13.42 5.54
N GLU A 636 11.21 -12.64 4.87
CA GLU A 636 10.08 -11.93 5.49
C GLU A 636 8.76 -12.09 4.71
N PRO A 637 7.60 -12.10 5.39
CA PRO A 637 6.29 -12.09 4.74
C PRO A 637 5.98 -10.73 4.11
N ASN A 638 4.93 -10.65 3.29
CA ASN A 638 4.46 -9.36 2.78
C ASN A 638 4.03 -8.45 3.95
N TYR A 639 4.45 -7.18 3.93
CA TYR A 639 4.06 -6.20 4.93
C TYR A 639 2.56 -5.88 4.85
N HIS A 640 1.89 -5.62 5.97
CA HIS A 640 0.42 -5.49 6.03
C HIS A 640 -0.15 -4.49 5.01
N LYS A 641 0.49 -3.33 4.82
CA LYS A 641 0.07 -2.33 3.81
C LYS A 641 0.05 -2.89 2.38
N SER A 642 1.00 -3.75 2.04
CA SER A 642 1.10 -4.39 0.71
C SER A 642 0.27 -5.67 0.61
N GLY A 643 0.06 -6.38 1.73
CA GLY A 643 -0.76 -7.57 1.80
C GLY A 643 -2.25 -7.26 1.66
N VAL A 644 -2.75 -6.24 2.37
CA VAL A 644 -4.16 -5.84 2.32
C VAL A 644 -4.55 -5.32 0.93
N GLY A 645 -3.68 -4.57 0.24
CA GLY A 645 -3.99 -4.05 -1.10
C GLY A 645 -4.08 -5.10 -2.22
N LYS A 646 -3.85 -6.38 -1.94
CA LYS A 646 -3.93 -7.48 -2.92
C LYS A 646 -5.30 -8.20 -2.93
N PHE A 647 -6.14 -8.01 -1.91
CA PHE A 647 -7.40 -8.72 -1.76
C PHE A 647 -8.53 -7.79 -1.32
#